data_AF-A0AAW9DFY2-F1
#
_entry.id   AF-A0AAW9DFY2-F1
#
_cell.length_a   1.000
_cell.length_b   1.000
_cell.length_c   1.000
_cell.angle_alpha   90.00
_cell.angle_beta   90.00
_cell.angle_gamma   90.00
#
_symmetry.space_group_name_H-M   'P 1'
#
loop_
_entity.id
_entity.type
_entity.pdbx_description
1 polymer ?
#
loop_
_entity_poly.entity_id
_entity_poly.type
_entity_poly.pdbx_seq_one_letter_code
_entity_poly.pdbx_strand_id
1 'polypeptide(L)'
;MIYLKDGNIPLNLAYDDDIVQEANSTYQLSFKFPLTDGKWNLLKREVFLLADDLHGEQEFFIFEVKKANGYVQVYAKQVATLLNYYSINTISVDRVPGQTVMTALAGSVKRPCPFTFFSDILDRHTFNESNVSVMDALVKDKHSIVGQWGGDLVRDKYQVKLLKNGGTENESLFMYKKNLSSYEESENINNLKTRLHLKKTIQGRSEGEADRVIAVTVDSPLIGQYRQIYEADIEVNDQDVTDEASLLAYGQRYFGSTLCDLVENSINLDVKGKSDVSVKMFDTVSVFHERFDMDLRLKITSYHFAPMSKRLKSIGFGKVSQSVKSTVASMVAGSVDKATGRLSASFEQKLQKEIDNANRHFDAEFDKRVESINDGIEQSKAEAEAYADNIKQQIDGQLAESDRQYQLAQQNQDRQIADVLAKATSAKEIAEQTVTDLMRVRNAFNQSIGQANTKALELERSIGTVRTDVMSQAQTILAQAQTQTELTNRVASVETTANSTKMTVSELSNTVSKVTGDIASVTSRTKTIEDNLSQTRTQYEALTQTVNAQTGQIDSINRKTADLQSGIDGVTERFENLQVGGENLLPNAGFEGAKDSSERFTVGGITYTNKTIPHWQNLYNSGIQNPTTSYHAIYRELFEGKGPVIEFNESDGSRNWKAICAVLQASNLNFGNYTFSADIYTTGVGTKVWFGFYYYNKVGVRNFHSGQTTINITTINDWHRVSGAIKLNNDIDLTKDVRFYIYAFGFTANSILYLTKPQLEEGTVATQFRLAQETLRSEIVTYKRTADEASAELSRQIQTVDGKAVDAKTYAQQTATAINTRLESLETYKNAEGTRASQYFTASRDETARQVTALRTAVTDGYVAKAKYEEDVRGVTQKFEELSSATDTKIAEHKNTVDGRFATIQASVDSKANQVDFQAVKETAQLYERIIGSTETGIKDKVARMVMADSLFLTEVKDKISGTATQVNQLSNSWAVKNLTSAGTVLNQFNLLANGTNRIDGRLTHITGQTLIDNGVINNAMIGNLDAGKITTGTLDAARIKANSIDGSKMVFDQAFVNKMTANEALFKQLFAQSAFITSVQAVTMSAGQIVGGVLKATNGAAEFDLNNAKLAFNSSATIEFNSSGNALIRKVGDVTGFLHFNNATAGGTYVGLGVTSHNEGVKSQNTGRFAGIRIFRSNDTTDQTEIYGDKIYLGHGFNGNGITITATKLSTSYELVDVINSIRALWRCWLHWNGTGWNPDDMAMRRSVINEYNTYNIG
;
A
#
# COMPACT_ATOMS: atom_id res chain seq x y z
N MET A 1 4.78 48.77 5.90
CA MET A 1 5.24 50.12 6.23
C MET A 1 4.91 51.02 5.06
N ILE A 2 4.79 52.33 5.27
CA ILE A 2 4.44 53.32 4.25
C ILE A 2 5.56 54.36 4.16
N TYR A 3 5.95 54.73 2.95
CA TYR A 3 7.05 55.66 2.65
C TYR A 3 6.60 56.69 1.60
N LEU A 4 7.19 57.88 1.65
CA LEU A 4 7.26 58.76 0.48
C LEU A 4 8.26 58.13 -0.50
N LYS A 5 7.86 57.91 -1.76
CA LYS A 5 8.73 57.31 -2.79
C LYS A 5 9.97 58.19 -3.02
N ASP A 6 9.76 59.49 -3.20
CA ASP A 6 10.83 60.45 -3.41
C ASP A 6 11.61 60.66 -2.09
N GLY A 7 12.88 60.28 -2.09
CA GLY A 7 13.74 60.30 -0.92
C GLY A 7 13.56 59.14 0.06
N ASN A 8 12.72 58.15 -0.25
CA ASN A 8 12.48 56.94 0.56
C ASN A 8 12.17 57.24 2.05
N ILE A 9 11.33 58.25 2.31
CA ILE A 9 11.14 58.80 3.66
C ILE A 9 10.05 58.00 4.40
N PRO A 10 10.36 57.33 5.52
CA PRO A 10 9.38 56.50 6.23
C PRO A 10 8.35 57.34 7.00
N LEU A 11 7.07 56.97 6.85
CA LEU A 11 5.93 57.57 7.55
C LEU A 11 5.62 56.78 8.83
N ASN A 12 6.60 56.65 9.72
CA ASN A 12 6.52 55.81 10.94
C ASN A 12 5.34 56.12 11.88
N LEU A 13 4.77 57.32 11.81
CA LEU A 13 3.61 57.74 12.60
C LEU A 13 2.28 57.65 11.83
N ALA A 14 2.25 56.98 10.67
CA ALA A 14 0.99 56.61 10.01
C ALA A 14 0.24 55.59 10.86
N TYR A 15 -1.07 55.79 11.03
CA TYR A 15 -1.96 54.93 11.79
C TYR A 15 -3.34 54.88 11.12
N ASP A 16 -4.18 53.93 11.53
CA ASP A 16 -5.48 53.69 10.87
C ASP A 16 -5.32 53.48 9.35
N ASP A 17 -4.28 52.72 9.00
CA ASP A 17 -3.86 52.41 7.66
C ASP A 17 -4.65 51.23 7.08
N ASP A 18 -5.09 51.36 5.84
CA ASP A 18 -5.89 50.36 5.12
C ASP A 18 -5.59 50.40 3.63
N ILE A 19 -5.07 49.28 3.10
CA ILE A 19 -5.14 48.94 1.68
C ILE A 19 -6.41 48.14 1.46
N VAL A 20 -7.23 48.59 0.52
CA VAL A 20 -8.42 47.88 0.04
C VAL A 20 -8.19 47.52 -1.41
N GLN A 21 -8.30 46.23 -1.74
CA GLN A 21 -8.33 45.76 -3.12
C GLN A 21 -9.56 44.88 -3.34
N GLU A 22 -10.31 45.16 -4.41
CA GLU A 22 -11.52 44.45 -4.82
C GLU A 22 -11.34 43.98 -6.28
N ALA A 23 -10.87 42.75 -6.45
CA ALA A 23 -10.65 42.05 -7.72
C ALA A 23 -10.03 42.96 -8.80
N ASN A 24 -10.75 43.17 -9.90
CA ASN A 24 -10.34 43.95 -11.06
C ASN A 24 -10.75 45.45 -10.94
N SER A 25 -11.35 45.86 -9.81
CA SER A 25 -11.92 47.18 -9.54
C SER A 25 -11.05 47.98 -8.53
N THR A 26 -11.55 48.28 -7.33
CA THR A 26 -10.88 49.11 -6.32
C THR A 26 -9.46 48.61 -6.00
N TYR A 27 -8.52 49.54 -5.88
CA TYR A 27 -7.19 49.29 -5.31
C TYR A 27 -6.64 50.61 -4.75
N GLN A 28 -6.81 50.81 -3.44
CA GLN A 28 -6.56 52.09 -2.78
C GLN A 28 -5.88 51.90 -1.42
N LEU A 29 -5.05 52.87 -1.05
CA LEU A 29 -4.44 53.00 0.27
C LEU A 29 -5.03 54.23 0.97
N SER A 30 -5.42 54.09 2.24
CA SER A 30 -5.76 55.20 3.11
C SER A 30 -5.03 55.09 4.45
N PHE A 31 -4.73 56.23 5.08
CA PHE A 31 -4.16 56.27 6.44
C PHE A 31 -4.31 57.66 7.07
N LYS A 32 -4.20 57.73 8.40
CA LYS A 32 -4.07 58.98 9.16
C LYS A 32 -2.62 59.25 9.48
N PHE A 33 -2.22 60.52 9.47
CA PHE A 33 -0.88 60.96 9.86
C PHE A 33 -0.98 62.22 10.75
N PRO A 34 -0.32 62.25 11.92
CA PRO A 34 -0.53 63.31 12.91
C PRO A 34 0.11 64.64 12.49
N LEU A 35 -0.52 65.76 12.85
CA LEU A 35 0.01 67.11 12.58
C LEU A 35 1.24 67.47 13.43
N THR A 36 1.56 66.67 14.45
CA THR A 36 2.72 66.85 15.33
C THR A 36 4.06 66.47 14.68
N ASP A 37 4.06 65.75 13.55
CA ASP A 37 5.26 65.44 12.76
C ASP A 37 5.25 66.26 11.46
N GLY A 38 6.28 67.09 11.27
CA GLY A 38 6.39 68.02 10.15
C GLY A 38 6.30 67.37 8.75
N LYS A 39 6.50 66.05 8.63
CA LYS A 39 6.31 65.27 7.40
C LYS A 39 4.89 65.37 6.84
N TRP A 40 3.87 65.73 7.63
CA TRP A 40 2.51 65.92 7.11
C TRP A 40 2.47 66.96 5.97
N ASN A 41 3.36 67.95 5.98
CA ASN A 41 3.48 68.96 4.92
C ASN A 41 3.93 68.40 3.57
N LEU A 42 4.55 67.20 3.55
CA LEU A 42 4.97 66.50 2.34
C LEU A 42 3.83 65.67 1.72
N LEU A 43 2.79 65.37 2.50
CA LEU A 43 1.62 64.62 2.05
C LEU A 43 0.68 65.54 1.26
N LYS A 44 0.91 65.61 -0.05
CA LYS A 44 0.15 66.42 -1.01
C LYS A 44 -0.39 65.55 -2.13
N ARG A 45 -1.39 66.04 -2.87
CA ARG A 45 -1.87 65.40 -4.10
C ARG A 45 -0.73 65.19 -5.10
N GLU A 46 -0.82 64.14 -5.89
CA GLU A 46 0.16 63.68 -6.89
C GLU A 46 1.52 63.19 -6.34
N VAL A 47 1.73 63.24 -5.01
CA VAL A 47 2.90 62.62 -4.38
C VAL A 47 2.77 61.10 -4.38
N PHE A 48 3.85 60.43 -4.75
CA PHE A 48 3.92 58.96 -4.80
C PHE A 48 4.36 58.37 -3.45
N LEU A 49 3.74 57.24 -3.11
CA LEU A 49 3.95 56.46 -1.91
C LEU A 49 4.35 55.03 -2.27
N LEU A 50 5.20 54.43 -1.45
CA LEU A 50 5.43 52.99 -1.42
C LEU A 50 4.81 52.42 -0.16
N ALA A 51 4.08 51.32 -0.27
CA ALA A 51 3.50 50.62 0.88
C ALA A 51 3.70 49.11 0.77
N ASP A 52 4.08 48.46 1.89
CA ASP A 52 4.05 46.99 1.98
C ASP A 52 2.61 46.49 1.84
N ASP A 53 2.39 45.48 1.00
CA ASP A 53 1.11 44.81 0.78
C ASP A 53 1.27 43.27 0.73
N LEU A 54 0.17 42.53 0.64
CA LEU A 54 0.12 41.05 0.67
C LEU A 54 1.04 40.36 -0.34
N HIS A 55 1.24 40.97 -1.51
CA HIS A 55 2.02 40.42 -2.61
C HIS A 55 3.37 41.14 -2.84
N GLY A 56 3.77 42.01 -1.90
CA GLY A 56 5.02 42.77 -1.95
C GLY A 56 4.80 44.28 -1.76
N GLU A 57 5.86 45.06 -1.94
CA GLU A 57 5.77 46.52 -1.94
C GLU A 57 5.02 47.02 -3.19
N GLN A 58 4.03 47.90 -3.00
CA GLN A 58 3.20 48.46 -4.06
C GLN A 58 3.25 49.98 -4.09
N GLU A 59 3.06 50.55 -5.29
CA GLU A 59 3.17 51.98 -5.54
C GLU A 59 1.78 52.64 -5.68
N PHE A 60 1.57 53.69 -4.90
CA PHE A 60 0.33 54.47 -4.85
C PHE A 60 0.62 55.95 -5.11
N PHE A 61 -0.35 56.71 -5.60
CA PHE A 61 -0.27 58.17 -5.68
C PHE A 61 -1.41 58.81 -4.89
N ILE A 62 -1.11 59.85 -4.11
CA ILE A 62 -2.10 60.56 -3.30
C ILE A 62 -3.06 61.32 -4.24
N PHE A 63 -4.35 61.06 -4.15
CA PHE A 63 -5.37 61.83 -4.89
C PHE A 63 -6.13 62.82 -4.00
N GLU A 64 -6.23 62.55 -2.69
CA GLU A 64 -6.92 63.39 -1.73
C GLU A 64 -6.20 63.42 -0.36
N VAL A 65 -6.20 64.60 0.28
CA VAL A 65 -5.72 64.78 1.66
C VAL A 65 -6.70 65.67 2.41
N LYS A 66 -7.38 65.12 3.43
CA LYS A 66 -8.31 65.87 4.29
C LYS A 66 -7.62 66.26 5.59
N LYS A 67 -7.69 67.53 5.95
CA LYS A 67 -7.21 68.01 7.26
C LYS A 67 -8.34 67.87 8.28
N ALA A 68 -8.07 67.23 9.41
CA ALA A 68 -8.98 67.04 10.52
C ALA A 68 -8.31 67.49 11.83
N ASN A 69 -9.06 67.51 12.94
CA ASN A 69 -8.53 68.01 14.20
C ASN A 69 -7.40 67.10 14.74
N GLY A 70 -6.15 67.55 14.60
CA GLY A 70 -4.94 66.84 15.04
C GLY A 70 -4.23 65.96 14.00
N TYR A 71 -4.82 65.70 12.82
CA TYR A 71 -4.25 64.80 11.80
C TYR A 71 -4.62 65.18 10.36
N VAL A 72 -3.88 64.64 9.40
CA VAL A 72 -4.30 64.54 7.99
C VAL A 72 -4.73 63.11 7.67
N GLN A 73 -5.87 62.96 6.99
CA GLN A 73 -6.29 61.71 6.36
C GLN A 73 -5.82 61.74 4.92
N VAL A 74 -5.00 60.76 4.53
CA VAL A 74 -4.51 60.59 3.17
C VAL A 74 -5.33 59.51 2.47
N TYR A 75 -5.66 59.74 1.20
CA TYR A 75 -6.19 58.73 0.29
C TYR A 75 -5.34 58.68 -0.99
N ALA A 76 -4.90 57.48 -1.35
CA ALA A 76 -4.02 57.22 -2.47
C ALA A 76 -4.57 56.05 -3.31
N LYS A 77 -4.35 56.11 -4.62
CA LYS A 77 -4.78 55.08 -5.58
C LYS A 77 -3.57 54.31 -6.07
N GLN A 78 -3.69 53.00 -6.28
CA GLN A 78 -2.59 52.20 -6.83
C GLN A 78 -2.27 52.71 -8.25
N VAL A 79 -0.98 52.72 -8.60
CA VAL A 79 -0.46 53.48 -9.75
C VAL A 79 -1.08 53.09 -11.11
N ALA A 80 -1.52 51.84 -11.32
CA ALA A 80 -2.24 51.43 -12.53
C ALA A 80 -3.55 52.21 -12.76
N THR A 81 -4.11 52.84 -11.72
CA THR A 81 -5.27 53.74 -11.87
C THR A 81 -4.96 54.97 -12.73
N LEU A 82 -3.68 55.30 -12.97
CA LEU A 82 -3.28 56.34 -13.93
C LEU A 82 -3.68 56.00 -15.38
N LEU A 83 -3.97 54.74 -15.71
CA LEU A 83 -4.45 54.33 -17.04
C LEU A 83 -5.79 54.96 -17.45
N ASN A 84 -6.57 55.49 -16.49
CA ASN A 84 -7.74 56.33 -16.79
C ASN A 84 -7.35 57.65 -17.51
N TYR A 85 -6.11 58.11 -17.34
CA TYR A 85 -5.56 59.33 -17.94
C TYR A 85 -4.64 59.04 -19.15
N TYR A 86 -4.68 57.81 -19.67
CA TYR A 86 -4.14 57.45 -20.98
C TYR A 86 -5.31 57.06 -21.88
N SER A 87 -5.22 57.36 -23.17
CA SER A 87 -6.28 57.05 -24.13
C SER A 87 -5.72 56.30 -25.33
N ILE A 88 -6.54 55.42 -25.91
CA ILE A 88 -6.18 54.68 -27.12
C ILE A 88 -6.62 55.44 -28.38
N ASN A 89 -5.97 55.15 -29.51
CA ASN A 89 -6.46 55.50 -30.84
C ASN A 89 -7.62 54.56 -31.21
N THR A 90 -7.30 53.41 -31.81
CA THR A 90 -8.22 52.34 -32.17
C THR A 90 -7.53 51.01 -31.91
N ILE A 91 -8.27 50.05 -31.35
CA ILE A 91 -7.92 48.63 -31.34
C ILE A 91 -9.01 47.93 -32.14
N SER A 92 -8.61 47.14 -33.12
CA SER A 92 -9.50 46.26 -33.87
C SER A 92 -8.77 44.94 -34.08
N VAL A 93 -9.20 43.91 -33.37
CA VAL A 93 -8.61 42.57 -33.39
C VAL A 93 -9.72 41.52 -33.46
N ASP A 94 -9.54 40.49 -34.28
CA ASP A 94 -10.53 39.44 -34.51
C ASP A 94 -10.02 38.05 -34.11
N ARG A 95 -10.77 37.38 -33.23
CA ARG A 95 -10.49 36.02 -32.71
C ARG A 95 -9.03 35.80 -32.29
N VAL A 96 -8.47 36.74 -31.54
CA VAL A 96 -7.06 36.71 -31.08
C VAL A 96 -6.91 36.22 -29.63
N PRO A 97 -5.79 35.57 -29.26
CA PRO A 97 -5.46 35.27 -27.86
C PRO A 97 -5.25 36.52 -27.01
N GLY A 98 -5.35 36.38 -25.68
CA GLY A 98 -5.26 37.49 -24.73
C GLY A 98 -3.96 38.30 -24.83
N GLN A 99 -2.81 37.65 -25.05
CA GLN A 99 -1.54 38.36 -25.25
C GLN A 99 -1.59 39.28 -26.48
N THR A 100 -2.26 38.87 -27.56
CA THR A 100 -2.32 39.65 -28.80
C THR A 100 -3.12 40.92 -28.60
N VAL A 101 -4.27 40.87 -27.91
CA VAL A 101 -5.05 42.07 -27.59
C VAL A 101 -4.33 42.96 -26.55
N MET A 102 -3.59 42.40 -25.59
CA MET A 102 -2.76 43.17 -24.65
C MET A 102 -1.59 43.88 -25.34
N THR A 103 -0.95 43.25 -26.34
CA THR A 103 0.06 43.89 -27.19
C THR A 103 -0.56 44.99 -28.07
N ALA A 104 -1.76 44.75 -28.64
CA ALA A 104 -2.48 45.77 -29.41
C ALA A 104 -2.90 46.97 -28.54
N LEU A 105 -3.34 46.72 -27.29
CA LEU A 105 -3.62 47.75 -26.29
C LEU A 105 -2.40 48.64 -26.07
N ALA A 106 -1.24 48.03 -25.77
CA ALA A 106 0.02 48.74 -25.58
C ALA A 106 0.43 49.59 -26.79
N GLY A 107 0.30 49.05 -28.01
CA GLY A 107 0.61 49.76 -29.26
C GLY A 107 -0.38 50.86 -29.65
N SER A 108 -1.61 50.82 -29.12
CA SER A 108 -2.68 51.77 -29.46
C SER A 108 -2.68 53.05 -28.62
N VAL A 109 -1.90 53.12 -27.54
CA VAL A 109 -1.91 54.26 -26.61
C VAL A 109 -1.36 55.52 -27.28
N LYS A 110 -2.13 56.62 -27.23
CA LYS A 110 -1.85 57.89 -27.93
C LYS A 110 -0.53 58.58 -27.56
N ARG A 111 0.08 58.22 -26.43
CA ARG A 111 1.33 58.82 -25.91
C ARG A 111 2.16 57.75 -25.19
N PRO A 112 3.48 57.95 -25.04
CA PRO A 112 4.35 57.02 -24.31
C PRO A 112 3.78 56.66 -22.94
N CYS A 113 3.57 55.36 -22.72
CA CYS A 113 2.93 54.79 -21.54
C CYS A 113 3.98 54.01 -20.73
N PRO A 114 4.14 54.25 -19.41
CA PRO A 114 5.12 53.52 -18.60
C PRO A 114 4.65 52.11 -18.22
N PHE A 115 3.43 51.71 -18.59
CA PHE A 115 2.84 50.43 -18.22
C PHE A 115 3.13 49.33 -19.25
N THR A 116 3.40 48.13 -18.75
CA THR A 116 3.55 46.92 -19.58
C THR A 116 2.33 46.01 -19.44
N PHE A 117 1.93 45.40 -20.56
CA PHE A 117 0.70 44.61 -20.66
C PHE A 117 1.02 43.16 -21.08
N PHE A 118 0.51 42.18 -20.33
CA PHE A 118 0.75 40.76 -20.55
C PHE A 118 -0.52 39.92 -20.33
N SER A 119 -0.63 38.78 -21.00
CA SER A 119 -1.67 37.79 -20.75
C SER A 119 -1.23 36.37 -21.14
N ASP A 120 -1.63 35.36 -20.38
CA ASP A 120 -1.45 33.93 -20.70
C ASP A 120 -2.72 33.27 -21.29
N ILE A 121 -3.85 33.99 -21.31
CA ILE A 121 -5.14 33.49 -21.81
C ILE A 121 -5.04 33.16 -23.32
N LEU A 122 -5.21 31.87 -23.64
CA LEU A 122 -5.18 31.35 -25.01
C LEU A 122 -6.52 31.45 -25.74
N ASP A 123 -7.61 31.65 -24.99
CA ASP A 123 -8.97 31.76 -25.49
C ASP A 123 -9.09 33.00 -26.42
N ARG A 124 -9.89 32.88 -27.49
CA ARG A 124 -9.84 33.76 -28.66
C ARG A 124 -11.12 34.60 -28.79
N HIS A 125 -10.98 35.91 -28.63
CA HIS A 125 -12.10 36.85 -28.72
C HIS A 125 -11.81 38.00 -29.69
N THR A 126 -12.85 38.76 -30.00
CA THR A 126 -12.83 39.90 -30.93
C THR A 126 -13.09 41.17 -30.13
N PHE A 127 -12.30 42.21 -30.37
CA PHE A 127 -12.38 43.47 -29.62
C PHE A 127 -12.16 44.67 -30.55
N ASN A 128 -13.11 45.58 -30.53
CA ASN A 128 -13.18 46.75 -31.39
C ASN A 128 -13.56 47.96 -30.55
N GLU A 129 -12.59 48.79 -30.18
CA GLU A 129 -12.80 49.99 -29.38
C GLU A 129 -11.92 51.14 -29.88
N SER A 130 -12.40 52.38 -29.72
CA SER A 130 -11.64 53.56 -30.14
C SER A 130 -11.90 54.76 -29.24
N ASN A 131 -10.90 55.61 -29.07
CA ASN A 131 -10.96 56.89 -28.34
C ASN A 131 -11.39 56.82 -26.86
N VAL A 132 -11.43 55.63 -26.25
CA VAL A 132 -11.66 55.43 -24.81
C VAL A 132 -10.36 55.55 -24.00
N SER A 133 -10.44 55.57 -22.66
CA SER A 133 -9.24 55.45 -21.82
C SER A 133 -8.65 54.04 -21.89
N VAL A 134 -7.37 53.88 -21.55
CA VAL A 134 -6.72 52.56 -21.50
C VAL A 134 -7.33 51.70 -20.40
N MET A 135 -7.77 52.30 -19.29
CA MET A 135 -8.50 51.59 -18.24
C MET A 135 -9.90 51.18 -18.69
N ASP A 136 -10.61 52.02 -19.46
CA ASP A 136 -11.94 51.68 -19.98
C ASP A 136 -11.87 50.48 -20.94
N ALA A 137 -10.94 50.53 -21.90
CA ALA A 137 -10.67 49.42 -22.82
C ALA A 137 -10.35 48.12 -22.07
N LEU A 138 -9.73 48.22 -20.89
CA LEU A 138 -9.30 47.08 -20.09
C LEU A 138 -10.42 46.50 -19.22
N VAL A 139 -11.20 47.29 -18.47
CA VAL A 139 -12.12 46.79 -17.42
C VAL A 139 -13.55 47.35 -17.39
N LYS A 140 -13.91 48.30 -18.26
CA LYS A 140 -15.15 49.11 -18.11
C LYS A 140 -16.43 48.30 -17.89
N ASP A 141 -16.67 47.31 -18.74
CA ASP A 141 -17.86 46.46 -18.75
C ASP A 141 -17.58 45.13 -19.47
N LYS A 142 -18.62 44.33 -19.72
CA LYS A 142 -18.52 43.01 -20.40
C LYS A 142 -17.91 43.05 -21.82
N HIS A 143 -17.84 44.22 -22.45
CA HIS A 143 -17.23 44.40 -23.78
C HIS A 143 -15.75 44.80 -23.70
N SER A 144 -15.24 45.17 -22.53
CA SER A 144 -13.81 45.43 -22.29
C SER A 144 -12.95 44.17 -22.46
N ILE A 145 -11.62 44.32 -22.52
CA ILE A 145 -10.68 43.19 -22.67
C ILE A 145 -10.86 42.16 -21.54
N VAL A 146 -10.95 42.59 -20.28
CA VAL A 146 -11.23 41.69 -19.15
C VAL A 146 -12.64 41.10 -19.22
N GLY A 147 -13.62 41.86 -19.74
CA GLY A 147 -14.99 41.37 -19.95
C GLY A 147 -15.11 40.27 -21.02
N GLN A 148 -14.29 40.34 -22.07
CA GLN A 148 -14.32 39.42 -23.21
C GLN A 148 -13.44 38.18 -23.00
N TRP A 149 -12.18 38.35 -22.56
CA TRP A 149 -11.25 37.23 -22.33
C TRP A 149 -11.39 36.59 -20.93
N GLY A 150 -12.05 37.27 -19.99
CA GLY A 150 -12.13 36.82 -18.59
C GLY A 150 -10.76 36.88 -17.88
N GLY A 151 -10.68 36.19 -16.74
CA GLY A 151 -9.45 36.08 -15.94
C GLY A 151 -9.23 37.16 -14.87
N ASP A 152 -8.09 37.04 -14.20
CA ASP A 152 -7.69 37.86 -13.07
C ASP A 152 -6.77 39.00 -13.50
N LEU A 153 -7.12 40.24 -13.15
CA LEU A 153 -6.28 41.41 -13.46
C LEU A 153 -5.30 41.68 -12.32
N VAL A 154 -4.11 41.10 -12.43
CA VAL A 154 -3.00 41.33 -11.51
C VAL A 154 -2.31 42.66 -11.85
N ARG A 155 -2.34 43.57 -10.88
CA ARG A 155 -1.75 44.92 -10.93
C ARG A 155 -0.54 44.96 -10.01
N ASP A 156 0.66 45.02 -10.57
CA ASP A 156 1.92 45.01 -9.81
C ASP A 156 2.80 46.19 -10.26
N LYS A 157 2.78 47.27 -9.47
CA LYS A 157 3.35 48.58 -9.84
C LYS A 157 2.92 48.98 -11.27
N TYR A 158 3.86 49.03 -12.22
CA TYR A 158 3.61 49.38 -13.63
C TYR A 158 3.35 48.16 -14.54
N GLN A 159 3.32 46.94 -14.01
CA GLN A 159 2.96 45.74 -14.77
C GLN A 159 1.46 45.44 -14.61
N VAL A 160 0.78 45.24 -15.74
CA VAL A 160 -0.64 44.90 -15.80
C VAL A 160 -0.78 43.56 -16.53
N LYS A 161 -1.15 42.52 -15.78
CA LYS A 161 -1.22 41.14 -16.26
C LYS A 161 -2.65 40.66 -16.19
N LEU A 162 -3.21 40.21 -17.31
CA LEU A 162 -4.49 39.52 -17.35
C LEU A 162 -4.23 38.02 -17.42
N LEU A 163 -4.39 37.33 -16.29
CA LEU A 163 -3.99 35.93 -16.16
C LEU A 163 -5.21 35.02 -16.09
N LYS A 164 -5.13 33.83 -16.68
CA LYS A 164 -6.17 32.79 -16.58
C LYS A 164 -6.39 32.38 -15.12
N ASN A 165 -5.30 32.30 -14.36
CA ASN A 165 -5.28 32.22 -12.90
C ASN A 165 -4.16 33.14 -12.38
N GLY A 166 -4.52 34.23 -11.72
CA GLY A 166 -3.59 35.25 -11.20
C GLY A 166 -3.01 34.94 -9.82
N GLY A 167 -3.58 33.96 -9.12
CA GLY A 167 -3.09 33.47 -7.83
C GLY A 167 -2.73 31.99 -7.86
N THR A 168 -2.30 31.49 -6.72
CA THR A 168 -1.83 30.12 -6.50
C THR A 168 -2.79 29.35 -5.61
N GLU A 169 -2.89 28.04 -5.83
CA GLU A 169 -3.59 27.17 -4.90
C GLU A 169 -2.67 26.89 -3.71
N ASN A 170 -3.04 27.38 -2.52
CA ASN A 170 -2.21 27.29 -1.32
C ASN A 170 -2.95 26.57 -0.18
N GLU A 171 -2.19 26.13 0.83
CA GLU A 171 -2.73 25.40 1.98
C GLU A 171 -3.16 26.32 3.14
N SER A 172 -3.33 27.63 2.89
CA SER A 172 -3.72 28.58 3.93
C SER A 172 -5.13 28.26 4.42
N LEU A 173 -5.28 28.15 5.73
CA LEU A 173 -6.50 27.69 6.39
C LEU A 173 -7.06 28.79 7.30
N PHE A 174 -8.22 29.34 6.96
CA PHE A 174 -8.99 30.27 7.79
C PHE A 174 -10.04 29.48 8.57
N MET A 175 -9.84 29.36 9.89
CA MET A 175 -10.56 28.43 10.73
C MET A 175 -11.21 29.12 11.93
N TYR A 176 -12.49 28.80 12.16
CA TYR A 176 -13.24 29.19 13.35
C TYR A 176 -12.48 28.84 14.65
N LYS A 177 -12.45 29.77 15.61
CA LYS A 177 -11.64 29.74 16.86
C LYS A 177 -10.11 29.86 16.69
N LYS A 178 -9.54 29.84 15.47
CA LYS A 178 -8.08 29.98 15.22
C LYS A 178 -7.71 31.41 14.80
N ASN A 179 -7.82 31.70 13.51
CA ASN A 179 -7.41 32.94 12.84
C ASN A 179 -8.61 33.71 12.24
N LEU A 180 -9.83 33.28 12.56
CA LEU A 180 -11.08 33.91 12.14
C LEU A 180 -11.73 34.67 13.33
N SER A 181 -12.10 35.94 13.11
CA SER A 181 -12.79 36.79 14.10
C SER A 181 -14.29 36.88 13.89
N SER A 182 -14.72 36.93 12.63
CA SER A 182 -16.13 36.99 12.23
C SER A 182 -16.35 36.12 10.99
N TYR A 183 -17.59 35.72 10.78
CA TYR A 183 -18.04 35.00 9.60
C TYR A 183 -19.37 35.64 9.17
N GLU A 184 -19.42 36.19 7.96
CA GLU A 184 -20.65 36.74 7.38
C GLU A 184 -20.90 36.09 6.02
N GLU A 185 -22.11 35.54 5.85
CA GLU A 185 -22.60 34.99 4.58
C GLU A 185 -23.98 35.57 4.26
N SER A 186 -24.19 35.87 2.98
CA SER A 186 -25.47 36.33 2.44
C SER A 186 -25.84 35.55 1.19
N GLU A 187 -27.07 35.04 1.11
CA GLU A 187 -27.62 34.39 -0.08
C GLU A 187 -28.51 35.36 -0.88
N ASN A 188 -28.45 35.31 -2.21
CA ASN A 188 -29.19 36.23 -3.08
C ASN A 188 -29.72 35.57 -4.36
N ILE A 189 -31.01 35.77 -4.64
CA ILE A 189 -31.71 35.25 -5.83
C ILE A 189 -32.00 36.32 -6.89
N ASN A 190 -31.61 37.58 -6.69
CA ASN A 190 -31.94 38.70 -7.58
C ASN A 190 -31.48 38.51 -9.04
N ASN A 191 -30.44 37.71 -9.26
CA ASN A 191 -29.86 37.42 -10.58
C ASN A 191 -30.13 35.97 -11.06
N LEU A 192 -30.91 35.19 -10.29
CA LEU A 192 -31.24 33.81 -10.60
C LEU A 192 -32.04 33.72 -11.92
N LYS A 193 -31.70 32.77 -12.78
CA LYS A 193 -32.32 32.51 -14.08
C LYS A 193 -32.39 31.01 -14.27
N THR A 194 -33.58 30.44 -14.29
CA THR A 194 -33.82 29.01 -14.48
C THR A 194 -34.36 28.68 -15.87
N ARG A 195 -34.66 29.68 -16.69
CA ARG A 195 -35.07 29.55 -18.09
C ARG A 195 -34.55 30.73 -18.92
N LEU A 196 -34.06 30.44 -20.12
CA LEU A 196 -33.53 31.43 -21.05
C LEU A 196 -34.31 31.41 -22.36
N HIS A 197 -34.78 32.57 -22.79
CA HIS A 197 -35.34 32.77 -24.13
C HIS A 197 -34.26 33.38 -25.01
N LEU A 198 -33.67 32.54 -25.87
CA LEU A 198 -32.52 32.93 -26.69
C LEU A 198 -33.00 33.28 -28.09
N LYS A 199 -32.55 34.42 -28.59
CA LYS A 199 -32.89 34.92 -29.93
C LYS A 199 -31.61 35.31 -30.66
N LYS A 200 -31.47 34.95 -31.94
CA LYS A 200 -30.40 35.44 -32.81
C LYS A 200 -30.95 35.86 -34.16
N THR A 201 -30.53 37.04 -34.61
CA THR A 201 -30.74 37.49 -36.00
C THR A 201 -29.52 37.10 -36.83
N ILE A 202 -29.74 36.34 -37.90
CA ILE A 202 -28.72 35.97 -38.88
C ILE A 202 -28.94 36.82 -40.12
N GLN A 203 -27.97 37.67 -40.45
CA GLN A 203 -28.09 38.56 -41.61
C GLN A 203 -28.06 37.80 -42.94
N GLY A 204 -28.87 38.27 -43.89
CA GLY A 204 -28.87 37.76 -45.27
C GLY A 204 -27.48 37.89 -45.91
N ARG A 205 -27.03 36.88 -46.67
CA ARG A 205 -25.67 36.84 -47.22
C ARG A 205 -25.55 37.55 -48.58
N SER A 206 -26.67 37.97 -49.16
CA SER A 206 -26.76 38.67 -50.44
C SER A 206 -27.79 39.80 -50.39
N GLU A 207 -27.60 40.85 -51.20
CA GLU A 207 -28.53 41.98 -51.30
C GLU A 207 -29.92 41.49 -51.79
N GLY A 208 -30.91 41.51 -50.89
CA GLY A 208 -32.26 41.00 -51.14
C GLY A 208 -32.65 39.75 -50.33
N GLU A 209 -31.73 39.08 -49.65
CA GLU A 209 -32.09 38.09 -48.62
C GLU A 209 -32.57 38.79 -47.33
N ALA A 210 -33.73 38.38 -46.82
CA ALA A 210 -34.25 38.88 -45.55
C ALA A 210 -33.54 38.22 -44.35
N ASP A 211 -33.25 39.02 -43.32
CA ASP A 211 -32.64 38.56 -42.08
C ASP A 211 -33.45 37.44 -41.42
N ARG A 212 -32.79 36.31 -41.11
CA ARG A 212 -33.42 35.15 -40.48
C ARG A 212 -33.25 35.19 -38.97
N VAL A 213 -34.34 35.44 -38.26
CA VAL A 213 -34.40 35.28 -36.81
C VAL A 213 -34.60 33.81 -36.45
N ILE A 214 -33.72 33.28 -35.62
CA ILE A 214 -33.86 31.98 -34.94
C ILE A 214 -34.07 32.22 -33.44
N ALA A 215 -34.90 31.40 -32.79
CA ALA A 215 -35.18 31.52 -31.36
C ALA A 215 -35.43 30.16 -30.70
N VAL A 216 -34.93 29.98 -29.49
CA VAL A 216 -35.10 28.76 -28.69
C VAL A 216 -35.33 29.12 -27.22
N THR A 217 -36.12 28.32 -26.51
CA THR A 217 -36.23 28.40 -25.04
C THR A 217 -35.47 27.23 -24.43
N VAL A 218 -34.67 27.51 -23.40
CA VAL A 218 -33.83 26.51 -22.74
C VAL A 218 -34.04 26.60 -21.24
N ASP A 219 -34.46 25.48 -20.65
CA ASP A 219 -34.69 25.35 -19.22
C ASP A 219 -33.43 24.80 -18.54
N SER A 220 -33.09 25.36 -17.38
CA SER A 220 -32.06 24.77 -16.52
C SER A 220 -32.54 23.41 -16.01
N PRO A 221 -31.66 22.40 -15.89
CA PRO A 221 -31.96 21.16 -15.16
C PRO A 221 -32.42 21.39 -13.71
N LEU A 222 -32.15 22.57 -13.14
CA LEU A 222 -32.47 22.96 -11.77
C LEU A 222 -33.78 23.74 -11.65
N ILE A 223 -34.50 23.97 -12.76
CA ILE A 223 -35.79 24.69 -12.79
C ILE A 223 -36.81 24.16 -11.77
N GLY A 224 -36.80 22.85 -11.49
CA GLY A 224 -37.68 22.22 -10.51
C GLY A 224 -37.22 22.28 -9.05
N GLN A 225 -36.01 22.78 -8.76
CA GLN A 225 -35.52 22.95 -7.38
C GLN A 225 -36.05 24.23 -6.72
N TYR A 226 -36.49 25.19 -7.52
CA TYR A 226 -37.00 26.48 -7.06
C TYR A 226 -38.53 26.53 -7.15
N ARG A 227 -39.16 27.29 -6.24
CA ARG A 227 -40.64 27.43 -6.20
C ARG A 227 -41.24 28.28 -7.32
N GLN A 228 -40.40 28.96 -8.09
CA GLN A 228 -40.76 29.88 -9.17
C GLN A 228 -39.80 29.66 -10.33
N ILE A 229 -40.27 29.90 -11.56
CA ILE A 229 -39.41 29.95 -12.74
C ILE A 229 -38.88 31.38 -12.86
N TYR A 230 -37.57 31.53 -12.96
CA TYR A 230 -36.92 32.82 -13.19
C TYR A 230 -36.48 32.89 -14.65
N GLU A 231 -37.15 33.74 -15.43
CA GLU A 231 -37.02 33.79 -16.90
C GLU A 231 -36.16 34.99 -17.33
N ALA A 232 -35.37 34.83 -18.40
CA ALA A 232 -34.60 35.92 -18.99
C ALA A 232 -34.47 35.81 -20.52
N ASP A 233 -34.76 36.90 -21.23
CA ASP A 233 -34.47 37.05 -22.65
C ASP A 233 -33.00 37.38 -22.89
N ILE A 234 -32.38 36.70 -23.87
CA ILE A 234 -30.98 36.88 -24.25
C ILE A 234 -30.87 36.93 -25.78
N GLU A 235 -30.37 38.06 -26.29
CA GLU A 235 -29.97 38.17 -27.70
C GLU A 235 -28.53 37.65 -27.89
N VAL A 236 -28.35 36.68 -28.79
CA VAL A 236 -27.11 35.93 -28.98
C VAL A 236 -26.35 36.45 -30.20
N ASN A 237 -25.24 37.12 -29.93
CA ASN A 237 -24.34 37.68 -30.95
C ASN A 237 -23.14 36.76 -31.29
N ASP A 238 -23.06 35.56 -30.71
CA ASP A 238 -22.00 34.57 -30.97
C ASP A 238 -22.05 34.14 -32.44
N GLN A 239 -21.02 34.47 -33.23
CA GLN A 239 -20.99 34.23 -34.68
C GLN A 239 -21.04 32.74 -35.03
N ASP A 240 -20.56 31.85 -34.17
CA ASP A 240 -20.52 30.41 -34.41
C ASP A 240 -21.91 29.75 -34.27
N VAL A 241 -22.91 30.49 -33.76
CA VAL A 241 -24.32 30.09 -33.73
C VAL A 241 -24.99 30.42 -35.07
N THR A 242 -25.23 29.43 -35.92
CA THR A 242 -25.77 29.63 -37.28
C THR A 242 -27.15 29.00 -37.52
N ASP A 243 -27.69 28.29 -36.54
CA ASP A 243 -28.98 27.60 -36.60
C ASP A 243 -29.57 27.39 -35.18
N GLU A 244 -30.80 26.86 -35.10
CA GLU A 244 -31.46 26.61 -33.81
C GLU A 244 -30.76 25.56 -32.95
N ALA A 245 -30.07 24.59 -33.57
CA ALA A 245 -29.35 23.54 -32.83
C ALA A 245 -28.12 24.10 -32.12
N SER A 246 -27.35 24.96 -32.79
CA SER A 246 -26.23 25.70 -32.21
C SER A 246 -26.71 26.77 -31.22
N LEU A 247 -27.89 27.36 -31.40
CA LEU A 247 -28.49 28.29 -30.42
C LEU A 247 -28.98 27.57 -29.15
N LEU A 248 -29.55 26.37 -29.30
CA LEU A 248 -29.93 25.49 -28.20
C LEU A 248 -28.69 25.03 -27.41
N ALA A 249 -27.64 24.59 -28.12
CA ALA A 249 -26.37 24.22 -27.51
C ALA A 249 -25.68 25.41 -26.83
N TYR A 250 -25.77 26.62 -27.41
CA TYR A 250 -25.33 27.86 -26.77
C TYR A 250 -26.08 28.10 -25.45
N GLY A 251 -27.40 27.95 -25.43
CA GLY A 251 -28.21 28.11 -24.21
C GLY A 251 -27.91 27.09 -23.12
N GLN A 252 -27.76 25.82 -23.48
CA GLN A 252 -27.35 24.76 -22.55
C GLN A 252 -25.95 25.02 -21.98
N ARG A 253 -25.03 25.52 -22.82
CA ARG A 253 -23.69 25.96 -22.39
C ARG A 253 -23.76 27.20 -21.50
N TYR A 254 -24.68 28.13 -21.75
CA TYR A 254 -24.80 29.39 -21.01
C TYR A 254 -25.07 29.15 -19.52
N PHE A 255 -25.99 28.24 -19.16
CA PHE A 255 -26.17 27.83 -17.76
C PHE A 255 -24.86 27.27 -17.18
N GLY A 256 -24.25 26.28 -17.85
CA GLY A 256 -23.01 25.66 -17.38
C GLY A 256 -21.79 26.59 -17.30
N SER A 257 -21.76 27.69 -18.05
CA SER A 257 -20.64 28.65 -18.06
C SER A 257 -20.87 29.89 -17.19
N THR A 258 -22.12 30.27 -16.93
CA THR A 258 -22.45 31.46 -16.12
C THR A 258 -22.96 31.13 -14.73
N LEU A 259 -23.41 29.88 -14.50
CA LEU A 259 -24.02 29.40 -13.26
C LEU A 259 -25.19 30.28 -12.78
N CYS A 260 -25.86 30.98 -13.71
CA CYS A 260 -26.95 31.90 -13.38
C CYS A 260 -28.22 31.18 -12.88
N ASP A 261 -28.29 29.86 -12.98
CA ASP A 261 -29.31 28.99 -12.41
C ASP A 261 -29.01 28.54 -10.97
N LEU A 262 -27.97 29.08 -10.35
CA LEU A 262 -27.62 28.90 -8.94
C LEU A 262 -27.85 30.19 -8.12
N VAL A 263 -28.13 30.02 -6.83
CA VAL A 263 -28.20 31.13 -5.86
C VAL A 263 -26.82 31.76 -5.71
N GLU A 264 -26.76 33.10 -5.71
CA GLU A 264 -25.53 33.84 -5.51
C GLU A 264 -25.28 34.03 -4.01
N ASN A 265 -24.35 33.28 -3.41
CA ASN A 265 -23.89 33.55 -2.05
C ASN A 265 -22.67 34.49 -2.10
N SER A 266 -22.43 35.23 -1.01
CA SER A 266 -21.16 35.93 -0.81
C SER A 266 -20.69 35.82 0.63
N ILE A 267 -19.39 35.57 0.81
CA ILE A 267 -18.78 35.27 2.10
C ILE A 267 -17.67 36.30 2.37
N ASN A 268 -17.76 36.97 3.52
CA ASN A 268 -16.78 37.92 4.04
C ASN A 268 -16.29 37.46 5.43
N LEU A 269 -14.98 37.53 5.64
CA LEU A 269 -14.31 37.02 6.85
C LEU A 269 -13.38 38.08 7.45
N ASP A 270 -13.56 38.45 8.72
CA ASP A 270 -12.53 39.20 9.45
C ASP A 270 -11.45 38.26 9.98
N VAL A 271 -10.19 38.61 9.75
CA VAL A 271 -9.01 37.82 10.11
C VAL A 271 -8.40 38.32 11.42
N LYS A 272 -8.18 37.39 12.37
CA LYS A 272 -7.59 37.67 13.68
C LYS A 272 -6.17 37.13 13.78
N GLY A 273 -5.19 38.03 13.89
CA GLY A 273 -3.78 37.69 14.09
C GLY A 273 -2.99 37.71 12.78
N LYS A 274 -2.01 36.82 12.64
CA LYS A 274 -1.30 36.56 11.39
C LYS A 274 -1.77 35.21 10.84
N SER A 275 -1.93 35.11 9.52
CA SER A 275 -2.13 33.81 8.86
C SER A 275 -0.88 32.94 9.04
N ASP A 276 -1.05 31.61 9.10
CA ASP A 276 0.06 30.66 9.20
C ASP A 276 0.94 30.67 7.94
N VAL A 277 0.33 30.98 6.80
CA VAL A 277 0.96 31.09 5.47
C VAL A 277 0.57 32.43 4.84
N SER A 278 1.50 33.04 4.09
CA SER A 278 1.24 34.31 3.40
C SER A 278 0.30 34.11 2.22
N VAL A 279 -0.85 34.80 2.24
CA VAL A 279 -1.85 34.78 1.16
C VAL A 279 -1.71 36.00 0.25
N LYS A 280 -2.11 35.86 -1.02
CA LYS A 280 -2.17 36.93 -2.01
C LYS A 280 -3.59 37.09 -2.58
N MET A 281 -3.82 38.16 -3.33
CA MET A 281 -5.02 38.29 -4.16
C MET A 281 -5.10 37.14 -5.15
N PHE A 282 -6.31 36.64 -5.42
CA PHE A 282 -6.61 35.53 -6.32
C PHE A 282 -6.07 34.15 -5.90
N ASP A 283 -5.41 34.01 -4.75
CA ASP A 283 -5.06 32.70 -4.19
C ASP A 283 -6.33 31.93 -3.77
N THR A 284 -6.30 30.61 -3.93
CA THR A 284 -7.34 29.72 -3.39
C THR A 284 -6.93 29.22 -2.02
N VAL A 285 -7.78 29.44 -1.02
CA VAL A 285 -7.55 29.13 0.41
C VAL A 285 -8.66 28.25 0.96
N SER A 286 -8.38 27.53 2.05
CA SER A 286 -9.38 26.74 2.76
C SER A 286 -10.08 27.58 3.83
N VAL A 287 -11.41 27.53 3.88
CA VAL A 287 -12.24 28.17 4.92
C VAL A 287 -13.01 27.08 5.66
N PHE A 288 -12.75 26.95 6.95
CA PHE A 288 -13.41 25.97 7.82
C PHE A 288 -14.19 26.64 8.96
N HIS A 289 -15.50 26.38 9.01
CA HIS A 289 -16.39 26.91 10.07
C HIS A 289 -17.29 25.82 10.66
N GLU A 290 -16.74 25.11 11.67
CA GLU A 290 -17.38 24.03 12.44
C GLU A 290 -18.88 24.20 12.72
N ARG A 291 -19.32 25.40 13.16
CA ARG A 291 -20.72 25.65 13.54
C ARG A 291 -21.70 25.78 12.37
N PHE A 292 -21.21 25.96 11.15
CA PHE A 292 -22.03 26.08 9.94
C PHE A 292 -21.79 24.89 8.98
N ASP A 293 -21.08 23.84 9.43
CA ASP A 293 -20.67 22.67 8.64
C ASP A 293 -19.94 23.02 7.32
N MET A 294 -19.14 24.09 7.38
CA MET A 294 -18.46 24.61 6.20
C MET A 294 -17.02 24.15 6.15
N ASP A 295 -16.70 23.51 5.03
CA ASP A 295 -15.33 23.21 4.58
C ASP A 295 -15.29 23.53 3.08
N LEU A 296 -14.81 24.72 2.74
CA LEU A 296 -14.84 25.28 1.39
C LEU A 296 -13.43 25.70 0.94
N ARG A 297 -13.12 25.46 -0.34
CA ARG A 297 -11.94 26.00 -1.03
C ARG A 297 -12.40 27.22 -1.84
N LEU A 298 -11.98 28.41 -1.43
CA LEU A 298 -12.48 29.68 -1.98
C LEU A 298 -11.34 30.57 -2.45
N LYS A 299 -11.57 31.29 -3.55
CA LYS A 299 -10.59 32.18 -4.19
C LYS A 299 -10.73 33.61 -3.65
N ILE A 300 -9.66 34.18 -3.10
CA ILE A 300 -9.68 35.54 -2.56
C ILE A 300 -9.93 36.53 -3.70
N THR A 301 -11.02 37.30 -3.61
CA THR A 301 -11.36 38.35 -4.58
C THR A 301 -11.41 39.74 -3.97
N SER A 302 -11.44 39.88 -2.65
CA SER A 302 -11.22 41.15 -1.96
C SER A 302 -10.43 40.97 -0.66
N TYR A 303 -9.74 42.02 -0.22
CA TYR A 303 -9.12 42.06 1.11
C TYR A 303 -8.94 43.49 1.63
N HIS A 304 -8.82 43.59 2.96
CA HIS A 304 -8.35 44.76 3.67
C HIS A 304 -7.03 44.43 4.39
N PHE A 305 -5.98 45.20 4.16
CA PHE A 305 -4.65 44.99 4.75
C PHE A 305 -4.12 46.26 5.43
N ALA A 306 -3.43 46.12 6.56
CA ALA A 306 -2.75 47.23 7.25
C ALA A 306 -1.22 47.16 7.03
N PRO A 307 -0.64 47.95 6.10
CA PRO A 307 0.80 48.01 5.85
C PRO A 307 1.66 48.22 7.10
N MET A 308 1.26 49.09 8.02
CA MET A 308 2.05 49.48 9.19
C MET A 308 2.14 48.37 10.23
N SER A 309 1.06 47.59 10.39
CA SER A 309 1.04 46.42 11.29
C SER A 309 1.36 45.08 10.59
N LYS A 310 1.52 45.09 9.26
CA LYS A 310 1.67 43.91 8.39
C LYS A 310 0.59 42.84 8.69
N ARG A 311 -0.66 43.29 8.76
CA ARG A 311 -1.80 42.48 9.20
C ARG A 311 -2.94 42.54 8.19
N LEU A 312 -3.36 41.36 7.73
CA LEU A 312 -4.62 41.14 7.03
C LEU A 312 -5.78 41.36 8.00
N LYS A 313 -6.70 42.29 7.68
CA LYS A 313 -7.88 42.62 8.49
C LYS A 313 -9.08 41.77 8.09
N SER A 314 -9.33 41.64 6.79
CA SER A 314 -10.43 40.83 6.26
C SER A 314 -10.13 40.34 4.85
N ILE A 315 -10.85 39.29 4.44
CA ILE A 315 -10.88 38.74 3.09
C ILE A 315 -12.32 38.48 2.67
N GLY A 316 -12.62 38.70 1.39
CA GLY A 316 -13.89 38.35 0.78
C GLY A 316 -13.69 37.51 -0.47
N PHE A 317 -14.64 36.60 -0.70
CA PHE A 317 -14.57 35.62 -1.79
C PHE A 317 -15.45 35.99 -2.99
N GLY A 318 -16.19 37.10 -2.89
CA GLY A 318 -17.07 37.58 -3.97
C GLY A 318 -18.28 36.67 -4.12
N LYS A 319 -18.73 36.46 -5.36
CA LYS A 319 -19.84 35.53 -5.65
C LYS A 319 -19.34 34.08 -5.54
N VAL A 320 -19.85 33.38 -4.55
CA VAL A 320 -19.64 31.95 -4.29
C VAL A 320 -20.96 31.23 -4.59
N SER A 321 -20.99 30.35 -5.58
CA SER A 321 -22.18 29.54 -5.87
C SER A 321 -22.24 28.32 -4.94
N GLN A 322 -22.85 28.46 -3.76
CA GLN A 322 -23.10 27.35 -2.84
C GLN A 322 -24.23 26.44 -3.35
N SER A 323 -23.92 25.55 -4.30
CA SER A 323 -24.72 24.33 -4.51
C SER A 323 -23.91 23.12 -4.96
N VAL A 324 -22.57 23.23 -5.03
CA VAL A 324 -21.70 22.18 -5.58
C VAL A 324 -21.93 20.84 -4.86
N LYS A 325 -22.02 20.79 -3.52
CA LYS A 325 -22.25 19.53 -2.79
C LYS A 325 -23.57 18.82 -3.15
N SER A 326 -24.69 19.52 -3.21
CA SER A 326 -26.01 18.91 -3.46
C SER A 326 -26.30 18.71 -4.95
N THR A 327 -25.95 19.68 -5.79
CA THR A 327 -26.17 19.59 -7.23
C THR A 327 -25.24 18.56 -7.88
N VAL A 328 -23.94 18.51 -7.50
CA VAL A 328 -23.01 17.50 -8.06
C VAL A 328 -23.45 16.09 -7.69
N ALA A 329 -23.91 15.82 -6.46
CA ALA A 329 -24.42 14.49 -6.10
C ALA A 329 -25.56 14.01 -7.05
N SER A 330 -26.50 14.90 -7.38
CA SER A 330 -27.62 14.58 -8.29
C SER A 330 -27.25 14.57 -9.78
N MET A 331 -26.38 15.47 -10.24
CA MET A 331 -25.92 15.52 -11.63
C MET A 331 -24.89 14.42 -11.94
N VAL A 332 -24.05 14.03 -10.99
CA VAL A 332 -23.10 12.91 -11.13
C VAL A 332 -23.88 11.61 -11.29
N ALA A 333 -24.90 11.33 -10.48
CA ALA A 333 -25.71 10.11 -10.64
C ALA A 333 -26.32 9.97 -12.06
N GLY A 334 -26.91 11.05 -12.60
CA GLY A 334 -27.52 11.01 -13.94
C GLY A 334 -26.54 11.14 -15.11
N SER A 335 -25.40 11.81 -14.92
CA SER A 335 -24.43 12.10 -15.98
C SER A 335 -23.29 11.09 -16.00
N VAL A 336 -22.92 10.43 -14.90
CA VAL A 336 -21.89 9.38 -14.89
C VAL A 336 -22.34 8.15 -15.66
N ASP A 337 -23.61 7.75 -15.66
CA ASP A 337 -24.03 6.60 -16.49
C ASP A 337 -23.92 6.88 -18.00
N LYS A 338 -24.22 8.12 -18.45
CA LYS A 338 -24.11 8.51 -19.87
C LYS A 338 -22.71 8.98 -20.28
N ALA A 339 -21.98 9.61 -19.36
CA ALA A 339 -20.61 10.05 -19.58
C ALA A 339 -19.63 8.89 -19.39
N THR A 340 -19.76 7.96 -18.45
CA THR A 340 -18.84 6.81 -18.38
C THR A 340 -18.96 5.94 -19.64
N GLY A 341 -20.17 5.80 -20.22
CA GLY A 341 -20.34 5.12 -21.50
C GLY A 341 -19.70 5.80 -22.73
N ARG A 342 -19.41 7.12 -22.70
CA ARG A 342 -18.85 7.87 -23.85
C ARG A 342 -17.47 8.48 -23.59
N LEU A 343 -17.23 8.92 -22.36
CA LEU A 343 -15.99 9.41 -21.83
C LEU A 343 -15.03 8.26 -21.55
N SER A 344 -15.43 7.06 -21.11
CA SER A 344 -14.48 5.93 -21.11
C SER A 344 -14.05 5.62 -22.55
N ALA A 345 -14.96 5.57 -23.52
CA ALA A 345 -14.57 5.37 -24.92
C ALA A 345 -13.69 6.51 -25.49
N SER A 346 -13.97 7.78 -25.17
CA SER A 346 -13.19 8.94 -25.65
C SER A 346 -11.91 9.20 -24.86
N PHE A 347 -11.87 8.83 -23.58
CA PHE A 347 -10.69 8.93 -22.72
C PHE A 347 -9.79 7.73 -22.94
N GLU A 348 -10.31 6.52 -23.13
CA GLU A 348 -9.51 5.40 -23.64
C GLU A 348 -9.01 5.71 -25.05
N GLN A 349 -9.80 6.27 -25.98
CA GLN A 349 -9.24 6.68 -27.27
C GLN A 349 -8.21 7.82 -27.18
N LYS A 350 -8.36 8.79 -26.28
CA LYS A 350 -7.38 9.88 -26.12
C LYS A 350 -6.17 9.47 -25.30
N LEU A 351 -6.34 8.71 -24.23
CA LEU A 351 -5.28 8.13 -23.42
C LEU A 351 -4.53 7.08 -24.23
N GLN A 352 -5.20 6.22 -24.98
CA GLN A 352 -4.55 5.32 -25.94
C GLN A 352 -3.86 6.12 -27.03
N LYS A 353 -4.45 7.20 -27.58
CA LYS A 353 -3.75 8.02 -28.59
C LYS A 353 -2.57 8.82 -28.03
N GLU A 354 -2.64 9.28 -26.78
CA GLU A 354 -1.52 9.94 -26.09
C GLU A 354 -0.48 8.92 -25.58
N ILE A 355 -0.88 7.70 -25.23
CA ILE A 355 0.02 6.57 -24.99
C ILE A 355 0.64 6.11 -26.31
N ASP A 356 -0.09 6.06 -27.42
CA ASP A 356 0.43 5.75 -28.76
C ASP A 356 1.28 6.90 -29.31
N ASN A 357 1.06 8.14 -28.89
CA ASN A 357 1.92 9.28 -29.24
C ASN A 357 3.16 9.31 -28.34
N ALA A 358 3.03 9.04 -27.03
CA ALA A 358 4.14 8.97 -26.10
C ALA A 358 5.00 7.73 -26.36
N ASN A 359 4.40 6.59 -26.72
CA ASN A 359 5.07 5.40 -27.22
C ASN A 359 5.67 5.72 -28.59
N ARG A 360 4.96 6.22 -29.61
CA ARG A 360 5.61 6.59 -30.88
C ARG A 360 6.71 7.66 -30.73
N HIS A 361 6.65 8.54 -29.75
CA HIS A 361 7.72 9.49 -29.46
C HIS A 361 8.86 8.83 -28.67
N PHE A 362 8.55 7.94 -27.73
CA PHE A 362 9.53 7.16 -26.97
C PHE A 362 10.23 6.18 -27.91
N ASP A 363 9.49 5.37 -28.65
CA ASP A 363 9.90 4.48 -29.73
C ASP A 363 10.65 5.25 -30.81
N ALA A 364 10.20 6.42 -31.30
CA ALA A 364 10.99 7.18 -32.27
C ALA A 364 12.29 7.79 -31.69
N GLU A 365 12.32 8.17 -30.41
CA GLU A 365 13.55 8.60 -29.75
C GLU A 365 14.44 7.41 -29.32
N PHE A 366 13.86 6.24 -29.10
CA PHE A 366 14.52 4.98 -28.79
C PHE A 366 15.11 4.40 -30.06
N ASP A 367 14.36 4.34 -31.15
CA ASP A 367 14.79 3.97 -32.50
C ASP A 367 15.84 4.96 -33.01
N LYS A 368 15.69 6.28 -32.84
CA LYS A 368 16.80 7.23 -33.13
C LYS A 368 18.04 6.99 -32.27
N ARG A 369 17.89 6.55 -31.02
CA ARG A 369 19.02 6.21 -30.15
C ARG A 369 19.61 4.86 -30.53
N VAL A 370 18.81 3.90 -30.99
CA VAL A 370 19.22 2.60 -31.51
C VAL A 370 19.90 2.78 -32.87
N GLU A 371 19.40 3.64 -33.76
CA GLU A 371 20.08 4.12 -34.96
C GLU A 371 21.37 4.83 -34.57
N SER A 372 21.37 5.85 -33.70
CA SER A 372 22.60 6.51 -33.27
C SER A 372 23.61 5.58 -32.57
N ILE A 373 23.16 4.51 -31.91
CA ILE A 373 24.01 3.47 -31.32
C ILE A 373 24.49 2.48 -32.40
N ASN A 374 23.64 2.08 -33.34
CA ASN A 374 23.97 1.17 -34.44
C ASN A 374 24.89 1.86 -35.46
N ASP A 375 24.65 3.12 -35.80
CA ASP A 375 25.53 3.98 -36.57
C ASP A 375 26.83 4.22 -35.81
N GLY A 376 26.79 4.41 -34.49
CA GLY A 376 27.99 4.49 -33.67
C GLY A 376 28.79 3.16 -33.63
N ILE A 377 28.10 2.02 -33.63
CA ILE A 377 28.67 0.67 -33.68
C ILE A 377 29.21 0.36 -35.07
N GLU A 378 28.48 0.66 -36.14
CA GLU A 378 28.91 0.46 -37.53
C GLU A 378 29.98 1.46 -37.94
N GLN A 379 29.99 2.69 -37.41
CA GLN A 379 31.14 3.60 -37.52
C GLN A 379 32.34 3.04 -36.74
N SER A 380 32.17 2.61 -35.48
CA SER A 380 33.27 2.00 -34.71
C SER A 380 33.79 0.72 -35.36
N LYS A 381 32.92 -0.04 -36.03
CA LYS A 381 33.24 -1.27 -36.77
C LYS A 381 33.88 -0.97 -38.11
N ALA A 382 33.44 0.05 -38.84
CA ALA A 382 34.10 0.52 -40.06
C ALA A 382 35.47 1.14 -39.75
N GLU A 383 35.61 1.85 -38.64
CA GLU A 383 36.90 2.34 -38.13
C GLU A 383 37.81 1.18 -37.69
N ALA A 384 37.26 0.15 -37.03
CA ALA A 384 37.99 -1.06 -36.66
C ALA A 384 38.36 -1.94 -37.87
N GLU A 385 37.49 -2.06 -38.88
CA GLU A 385 37.74 -2.75 -40.14
C GLU A 385 38.76 -1.98 -40.97
N ALA A 386 38.69 -0.64 -41.06
CA ALA A 386 39.71 0.19 -41.70
C ALA A 386 41.06 0.14 -40.97
N TYR A 387 41.06 0.07 -39.64
CA TYR A 387 42.27 -0.12 -38.84
C TYR A 387 42.85 -1.54 -39.01
N ALA A 388 41.99 -2.56 -39.07
CA ALA A 388 42.39 -3.93 -39.35
C ALA A 388 42.91 -4.10 -40.79
N ASP A 389 42.31 -3.44 -41.78
CA ASP A 389 42.80 -3.41 -43.16
C ASP A 389 44.09 -2.60 -43.30
N ASN A 390 44.29 -1.53 -42.50
CA ASN A 390 45.56 -0.81 -42.46
C ASN A 390 46.66 -1.70 -41.87
N ILE A 391 46.40 -2.36 -40.74
CA ILE A 391 47.31 -3.37 -40.16
C ILE A 391 47.56 -4.51 -41.14
N LYS A 392 46.52 -5.00 -41.83
CA LYS A 392 46.66 -6.07 -42.83
C LYS A 392 47.48 -5.61 -44.04
N GLN A 393 47.32 -4.38 -44.53
CA GLN A 393 48.17 -3.82 -45.59
C GLN A 393 49.61 -3.60 -45.11
N GLN A 394 49.82 -3.21 -43.86
CA GLN A 394 51.17 -3.13 -43.26
C GLN A 394 51.81 -4.52 -43.13
N ILE A 395 51.06 -5.53 -42.69
CA ILE A 395 51.53 -6.92 -42.55
C ILE A 395 51.77 -7.56 -43.93
N ASP A 396 50.83 -7.43 -44.87
CA ASP A 396 50.98 -7.91 -46.25
C ASP A 396 52.16 -7.20 -46.95
N GLY A 397 52.37 -5.90 -46.68
CA GLY A 397 53.51 -5.13 -47.17
C GLY A 397 54.86 -5.56 -46.55
N GLN A 398 54.88 -5.81 -45.23
CA GLN A 398 56.06 -6.34 -44.54
C GLN A 398 56.38 -7.79 -44.95
N LEU A 399 55.36 -8.63 -45.17
CA LEU A 399 55.51 -9.98 -45.72
C LEU A 399 56.02 -9.93 -47.16
N ALA A 400 55.46 -9.06 -48.01
CA ALA A 400 55.92 -8.90 -49.39
C ALA A 400 57.38 -8.41 -49.47
N GLU A 401 57.79 -7.50 -48.59
CA GLU A 401 59.19 -7.07 -48.50
C GLU A 401 60.08 -8.18 -47.91
N SER A 402 59.64 -8.90 -46.88
CA SER A 402 60.35 -10.05 -46.32
C SER A 402 60.57 -11.17 -47.36
N ASP A 403 59.57 -11.49 -48.17
CA ASP A 403 59.69 -12.44 -49.28
C ASP A 403 60.64 -11.92 -50.37
N ARG A 404 60.66 -10.61 -50.62
CA ARG A 404 61.61 -9.96 -51.54
C ARG A 404 63.04 -10.11 -51.04
N GLN A 405 63.28 -9.84 -49.76
CA GLN A 405 64.57 -10.02 -49.11
C GLN A 405 65.00 -11.49 -49.10
N TYR A 406 64.07 -12.43 -48.87
CA TYR A 406 64.33 -13.86 -48.93
C TYR A 406 64.72 -14.33 -50.35
N GLN A 407 64.01 -13.90 -51.39
CA GLN A 407 64.35 -14.21 -52.79
C GLN A 407 65.67 -13.57 -53.24
N LEU A 408 65.97 -12.34 -52.78
CA LEU A 408 67.26 -11.68 -53.02
C LEU A 408 68.42 -12.38 -52.30
N ALA A 409 68.20 -12.85 -51.07
CA ALA A 409 69.16 -13.65 -50.32
C ALA A 409 69.42 -14.99 -51.03
N GLN A 410 68.39 -15.68 -51.50
CA GLN A 410 68.51 -16.95 -52.23
C GLN A 410 69.30 -16.78 -53.54
N GLN A 411 69.01 -15.75 -54.35
CA GLN A 411 69.81 -15.45 -55.55
C GLN A 411 71.29 -15.13 -55.23
N ASN A 412 71.57 -14.46 -54.11
CA ASN A 412 72.95 -14.17 -53.72
C ASN A 412 73.67 -15.42 -53.18
N GLN A 413 72.96 -16.32 -52.51
CA GLN A 413 73.50 -17.60 -52.07
C GLN A 413 73.81 -18.53 -53.26
N ASP A 414 72.93 -18.59 -54.26
CA ASP A 414 73.17 -19.36 -55.50
C ASP A 414 74.37 -18.81 -56.29
N ARG A 415 74.54 -17.49 -56.36
CA ARG A 415 75.75 -16.86 -56.94
C ARG A 415 77.03 -17.23 -56.18
N GLN A 416 76.99 -17.28 -54.84
CA GLN A 416 78.13 -17.67 -54.02
C GLN A 416 78.48 -19.16 -54.19
N ILE A 417 77.48 -20.04 -54.30
CA ILE A 417 77.71 -21.49 -54.53
C ILE A 417 78.36 -21.73 -55.90
N ALA A 418 77.93 -21.02 -56.95
CA ALA A 418 78.54 -21.10 -58.28
C ALA A 418 80.01 -20.62 -58.29
N ASP A 419 80.31 -19.51 -57.61
CA ASP A 419 81.67 -18.97 -57.47
C ASP A 419 82.60 -19.89 -56.65
N VAL A 420 82.09 -20.55 -55.61
CA VAL A 420 82.85 -21.55 -54.82
C VAL A 420 83.15 -22.81 -55.64
N LEU A 421 82.22 -23.29 -56.47
CA LEU A 421 82.45 -24.46 -57.33
C LEU A 421 83.56 -24.20 -58.36
N ALA A 422 83.60 -23.00 -58.96
CA ALA A 422 84.66 -22.60 -59.88
C ALA A 422 86.04 -22.54 -59.20
N LYS A 423 86.10 -21.98 -57.99
CA LYS A 423 87.35 -21.86 -57.20
C LYS A 423 87.89 -23.21 -56.72
N ALA A 424 87.02 -24.18 -56.46
CA ALA A 424 87.42 -25.53 -56.02
C ALA A 424 88.17 -26.31 -57.11
N THR A 425 87.85 -26.12 -58.39
CA THR A 425 88.54 -26.80 -59.50
C THR A 425 89.99 -26.34 -59.65
N SER A 426 90.27 -25.04 -59.54
CA SER A 426 91.62 -24.49 -59.62
C SER A 426 92.53 -24.85 -58.43
N ALA A 427 91.97 -25.16 -57.26
CA ALA A 427 92.74 -25.46 -56.06
C ALA A 427 93.52 -26.80 -56.13
N LYS A 428 93.12 -27.72 -57.02
CA LYS A 428 93.75 -29.03 -57.17
C LYS A 428 95.12 -28.98 -57.87
N GLU A 429 95.28 -28.07 -58.83
CA GLU A 429 96.51 -27.92 -59.63
C GLU A 429 97.62 -27.18 -58.87
N ILE A 430 97.28 -26.38 -57.86
CA ILE A 430 98.22 -25.53 -57.11
C ILE A 430 99.05 -26.34 -56.10
N ALA A 431 98.52 -27.47 -55.60
CA ALA A 431 99.15 -28.24 -54.52
C ALA A 431 100.56 -28.76 -54.86
N GLU A 432 100.83 -29.06 -56.14
CA GLU A 432 102.10 -29.62 -56.60
C GLU A 432 103.23 -28.58 -56.66
N GLN A 433 102.92 -27.27 -56.71
CA GLN A 433 103.91 -26.19 -56.81
C GLN A 433 104.46 -25.71 -55.44
N THR A 434 103.79 -26.08 -54.35
CA THR A 434 103.93 -25.51 -52.99
C THR A 434 105.34 -25.58 -52.39
N VAL A 435 106.20 -26.50 -52.81
CA VAL A 435 107.59 -26.62 -52.32
C VAL A 435 108.44 -25.38 -52.65
N THR A 436 108.08 -24.63 -53.69
CA THR A 436 108.79 -23.39 -54.11
C THR A 436 108.33 -22.16 -53.33
N ASP A 437 107.18 -22.23 -52.65
CA ASP A 437 106.45 -21.05 -52.17
C ASP A 437 106.84 -20.58 -50.77
N LEU A 438 107.61 -21.38 -50.01
CA LEU A 438 108.07 -21.05 -48.65
C LEU A 438 108.92 -19.76 -48.59
N MET A 439 109.58 -19.36 -49.69
CA MET A 439 110.29 -18.07 -49.76
C MET A 439 109.35 -16.87 -50.02
N ARG A 440 108.13 -17.12 -50.52
CA ARG A 440 107.11 -16.08 -50.79
C ARG A 440 106.34 -15.70 -49.52
N VAL A 441 106.23 -16.62 -48.56
CA VAL A 441 105.56 -16.44 -47.24
C VAL A 441 106.09 -15.22 -46.48
N ARG A 442 107.40 -14.91 -46.57
CA ARG A 442 108.01 -13.77 -45.88
C ARG A 442 107.50 -12.41 -46.36
N ASN A 443 107.12 -12.31 -47.64
CA ASN A 443 106.57 -11.07 -48.21
C ASN A 443 105.06 -10.94 -47.96
N ALA A 444 104.34 -12.06 -47.86
CA ALA A 444 102.90 -12.07 -47.54
C ALA A 444 102.59 -11.51 -46.14
N PHE A 445 103.50 -11.68 -45.17
CA PHE A 445 103.31 -11.23 -43.78
C PHE A 445 103.06 -9.71 -43.65
N ASN A 446 103.74 -8.89 -44.47
CA ASN A 446 103.53 -7.44 -44.48
C ASN A 446 102.16 -7.04 -45.09
N GLN A 447 101.56 -7.88 -45.92
CA GLN A 447 100.25 -7.62 -46.53
C GLN A 447 99.09 -7.98 -45.58
N SER A 448 99.28 -8.98 -44.70
CA SER A 448 98.31 -9.36 -43.67
C SER A 448 98.04 -8.26 -42.65
N ILE A 449 99.03 -7.41 -42.34
CA ILE A 449 98.86 -6.26 -41.42
C ILE A 449 97.91 -5.21 -42.02
N GLY A 450 97.97 -4.97 -43.33
CA GLY A 450 97.04 -4.08 -44.02
C GLY A 450 95.59 -4.58 -44.01
N GLN A 451 95.39 -5.88 -44.22
CA GLN A 451 94.06 -6.50 -44.19
C GLN A 451 93.42 -6.54 -42.80
N ALA A 452 94.24 -6.61 -41.73
CA ALA A 452 93.75 -6.55 -40.35
C ALA A 452 93.13 -5.18 -40.00
N ASN A 453 93.76 -4.08 -40.41
CA ASN A 453 93.24 -2.73 -40.17
C ASN A 453 91.93 -2.46 -40.94
N THR A 454 91.79 -2.95 -42.17
CA THR A 454 90.54 -2.78 -42.94
C THR A 454 89.38 -3.57 -42.31
N LYS A 455 89.62 -4.81 -41.87
CA LYS A 455 88.61 -5.61 -41.16
C LYS A 455 88.21 -5.02 -39.81
N ALA A 456 89.13 -4.35 -39.10
CA ALA A 456 88.79 -3.62 -37.88
C ALA A 456 87.83 -2.45 -38.15
N LEU A 457 88.04 -1.69 -39.24
CA LEU A 457 87.17 -0.57 -39.66
C LEU A 457 85.81 -1.04 -40.21
N GLU A 458 85.72 -2.23 -40.80
CA GLU A 458 84.44 -2.84 -41.19
C GLU A 458 83.69 -3.41 -39.98
N LEU A 459 84.40 -3.95 -38.99
CA LEU A 459 83.82 -4.40 -37.73
C LEU A 459 83.29 -3.22 -36.89
N GLU A 460 83.99 -2.09 -36.83
CA GLU A 460 83.48 -0.86 -36.19
C GLU A 460 82.22 -0.32 -36.88
N ARG A 461 82.16 -0.31 -38.22
CA ARG A 461 80.93 0.06 -38.95
C ARG A 461 79.79 -0.89 -38.65
N SER A 462 80.05 -2.19 -38.64
CA SER A 462 79.04 -3.22 -38.34
C SER A 462 78.51 -3.11 -36.91
N ILE A 463 79.37 -2.81 -35.94
CA ILE A 463 79.00 -2.50 -34.55
C ILE A 463 78.18 -1.20 -34.47
N GLY A 464 78.49 -0.21 -35.31
CA GLY A 464 77.69 1.02 -35.44
C GLY A 464 76.27 0.77 -35.96
N THR A 465 76.12 -0.03 -37.02
CA THR A 465 74.80 -0.41 -37.54
C THR A 465 74.01 -1.22 -36.52
N VAL A 466 74.61 -2.25 -35.93
CA VAL A 466 73.96 -3.07 -34.88
C VAL A 466 73.57 -2.23 -33.67
N ARG A 467 74.40 -1.27 -33.23
CA ARG A 467 74.01 -0.32 -32.17
C ARG A 467 72.79 0.51 -32.57
N THR A 468 72.71 0.94 -33.82
CA THR A 468 71.60 1.77 -34.34
C THR A 468 70.31 0.95 -34.44
N ASP A 469 70.38 -0.28 -34.96
CA ASP A 469 69.24 -1.20 -35.02
C ASP A 469 68.75 -1.61 -33.62
N VAL A 470 69.67 -1.88 -32.68
CA VAL A 470 69.31 -2.18 -31.28
C VAL A 470 68.70 -0.95 -30.58
N MET A 471 69.15 0.27 -30.88
CA MET A 471 68.50 1.49 -30.36
C MET A 471 67.12 1.71 -30.98
N SER A 472 66.95 1.47 -32.28
CA SER A 472 65.66 1.54 -32.99
C SER A 472 64.67 0.49 -32.47
N GLN A 473 65.12 -0.75 -32.29
CA GLN A 473 64.32 -1.81 -31.65
C GLN A 473 64.00 -1.48 -30.20
N ALA A 474 64.94 -0.92 -29.42
CA ALA A 474 64.68 -0.50 -28.05
C ALA A 474 63.64 0.64 -27.99
N GLN A 475 63.69 1.62 -28.90
CA GLN A 475 62.66 2.67 -29.01
C GLN A 475 61.30 2.09 -29.43
N THR A 476 61.28 1.13 -30.36
CA THR A 476 60.05 0.45 -30.79
C THR A 476 59.44 -0.38 -29.66
N ILE A 477 60.26 -1.10 -28.90
CA ILE A 477 59.85 -1.88 -27.71
C ILE A 477 59.39 -0.93 -26.58
N LEU A 478 60.03 0.23 -26.41
CA LEU A 478 59.61 1.23 -25.42
C LEU A 478 58.24 1.83 -25.78
N ALA A 479 58.02 2.16 -27.05
CA ALA A 479 56.73 2.62 -27.56
C ALA A 479 55.65 1.53 -27.41
N GLN A 480 55.95 0.27 -27.77
CA GLN A 480 55.05 -0.86 -27.54
C GLN A 480 54.74 -1.06 -26.06
N ALA A 481 55.71 -0.92 -25.16
CA ALA A 481 55.50 -1.03 -23.71
C ALA A 481 54.66 0.13 -23.15
N GLN A 482 54.79 1.34 -23.69
CA GLN A 482 53.92 2.48 -23.37
C GLN A 482 52.47 2.21 -23.79
N THR A 483 52.25 1.78 -25.04
CA THR A 483 50.91 1.41 -25.55
C THR A 483 50.32 0.22 -24.78
N GLN A 484 51.13 -0.77 -24.39
CA GLN A 484 50.73 -1.89 -23.55
C GLN A 484 50.28 -1.43 -22.16
N THR A 485 51.01 -0.49 -21.54
CA THR A 485 50.68 0.09 -20.23
C THR A 485 49.36 0.88 -20.29
N GLU A 486 49.17 1.66 -21.35
CA GLU A 486 47.94 2.43 -21.56
C GLU A 486 46.73 1.53 -21.85
N LEU A 487 46.92 0.42 -22.56
CA LEU A 487 45.92 -0.62 -22.74
C LEU A 487 45.56 -1.30 -21.40
N THR A 488 46.56 -1.65 -20.58
CA THR A 488 46.34 -2.21 -19.23
C THR A 488 45.54 -1.25 -18.34
N ASN A 489 45.85 0.05 -18.35
CA ASN A 489 45.11 1.06 -17.59
C ASN A 489 43.66 1.20 -18.08
N ARG A 490 43.43 1.16 -19.39
CA ARG A 490 42.07 1.15 -19.97
C ARG A 490 41.29 -0.11 -19.57
N VAL A 491 41.92 -1.28 -19.59
CA VAL A 491 41.29 -2.54 -19.15
C VAL A 491 40.93 -2.49 -17.65
N ALA A 492 41.82 -2.01 -16.79
CA ALA A 492 41.54 -1.86 -15.36
C ALA A 492 40.39 -0.86 -15.08
N SER A 493 40.31 0.24 -15.84
CA SER A 493 39.18 1.18 -15.78
C SER A 493 37.86 0.55 -16.24
N VAL A 494 37.89 -0.28 -17.28
CA VAL A 494 36.72 -1.03 -17.77
C VAL A 494 36.29 -2.09 -16.77
N GLU A 495 37.21 -2.85 -16.16
CA GLU A 495 36.89 -3.80 -15.08
C GLU A 495 36.28 -3.10 -13.86
N THR A 496 36.83 -1.96 -13.44
CA THR A 496 36.30 -1.19 -12.31
C THR A 496 34.88 -0.69 -12.59
N THR A 497 34.63 -0.23 -13.83
CA THR A 497 33.30 0.21 -14.28
C THR A 497 32.33 -0.97 -14.37
N ALA A 498 32.74 -2.09 -14.97
CA ALA A 498 31.93 -3.29 -15.11
C ALA A 498 31.57 -3.91 -13.75
N ASN A 499 32.51 -3.94 -12.80
CA ASN A 499 32.26 -4.40 -11.43
C ASN A 499 31.28 -3.48 -10.70
N SER A 500 31.40 -2.16 -10.87
CA SER A 500 30.45 -1.18 -10.29
C SER A 500 29.04 -1.36 -10.84
N THR A 501 28.90 -1.52 -12.16
CA THR A 501 27.62 -1.85 -12.82
C THR A 501 27.05 -3.18 -12.32
N LYS A 502 27.89 -4.21 -12.14
CA LYS A 502 27.48 -5.53 -11.64
C LYS A 502 26.98 -5.49 -10.18
N MET A 503 27.58 -4.66 -9.33
CA MET A 503 27.07 -4.40 -7.97
C MET A 503 25.70 -3.71 -8.03
N THR A 504 25.59 -2.63 -8.81
CA THR A 504 24.33 -1.88 -8.97
C THR A 504 23.19 -2.77 -9.48
N VAL A 505 23.46 -3.64 -10.46
CA VAL A 505 22.49 -4.62 -10.98
C VAL A 505 22.11 -5.68 -9.93
N SER A 506 23.04 -6.09 -9.06
CA SER A 506 22.73 -7.01 -7.95
C SER A 506 21.86 -6.35 -6.87
N GLU A 507 22.14 -5.10 -6.51
CA GLU A 507 21.32 -4.34 -5.55
C GLU A 507 19.93 -4.04 -6.10
N LEU A 508 19.83 -3.72 -7.40
CA LEU A 508 18.55 -3.54 -8.07
C LEU A 508 17.77 -4.86 -8.15
N SER A 509 18.43 -5.99 -8.43
CA SER A 509 17.81 -7.32 -8.41
C SER A 509 17.29 -7.72 -7.02
N ASN A 510 18.06 -7.44 -5.97
CA ASN A 510 17.62 -7.63 -4.58
C ASN A 510 16.41 -6.74 -4.25
N THR A 511 16.41 -5.49 -4.71
CA THR A 511 15.30 -4.54 -4.53
C THR A 511 14.03 -5.02 -5.24
N VAL A 512 14.14 -5.45 -6.50
CA VAL A 512 13.02 -6.03 -7.28
C VAL A 512 12.49 -7.30 -6.61
N SER A 513 13.36 -8.17 -6.10
CA SER A 513 12.95 -9.39 -5.39
C SER A 513 12.18 -9.08 -4.10
N LYS A 514 12.64 -8.07 -3.34
CA LYS A 514 11.93 -7.59 -2.13
C LYS A 514 10.57 -7.00 -2.48
N VAL A 515 10.51 -6.09 -3.46
CA VAL A 515 9.25 -5.46 -3.92
C VAL A 515 8.25 -6.52 -4.43
N THR A 516 8.73 -7.55 -5.12
CA THR A 516 7.90 -8.69 -5.56
C THR A 516 7.31 -9.46 -4.36
N GLY A 517 8.09 -9.70 -3.32
CA GLY A 517 7.63 -10.31 -2.06
C GLY A 517 6.61 -9.43 -1.31
N ASP A 518 6.86 -8.13 -1.24
CA ASP A 518 5.95 -7.16 -0.61
C ASP A 518 4.60 -7.10 -1.37
N ILE A 519 4.61 -7.11 -2.71
CA ILE A 519 3.41 -7.18 -3.56
C ILE A 519 2.63 -8.47 -3.33
N ALA A 520 3.31 -9.63 -3.25
CA ALA A 520 2.65 -10.90 -2.95
C ALA A 520 2.00 -10.89 -1.55
N SER A 521 2.67 -10.30 -0.55
CA SER A 521 2.13 -10.13 0.80
C SER A 521 0.89 -9.23 0.85
N VAL A 522 0.93 -8.09 0.16
CA VAL A 522 -0.22 -7.18 0.01
C VAL A 522 -1.38 -7.91 -0.68
N THR A 523 -1.10 -8.68 -1.74
CA THR A 523 -2.12 -9.45 -2.49
C THR A 523 -2.83 -10.47 -1.60
N SER A 524 -2.09 -11.26 -0.80
CA SER A 524 -2.70 -12.19 0.16
C SER A 524 -3.50 -11.50 1.27
N ARG A 525 -3.06 -10.32 1.73
CA ARG A 525 -3.80 -9.52 2.72
C ARG A 525 -5.08 -8.94 2.15
N THR A 526 -5.07 -8.41 0.93
CA THR A 526 -6.27 -7.96 0.21
C THR A 526 -7.25 -9.12 0.04
N LYS A 527 -6.78 -10.29 -0.39
CA LYS A 527 -7.64 -11.47 -0.55
C LYS A 527 -8.30 -11.90 0.78
N THR A 528 -7.55 -11.87 1.87
CA THR A 528 -8.08 -12.14 3.22
C THR A 528 -9.16 -11.12 3.64
N ILE A 529 -8.99 -9.85 3.26
CA ILE A 529 -9.99 -8.80 3.53
C ILE A 529 -11.26 -9.04 2.70
N GLU A 530 -11.15 -9.38 1.41
CA GLU A 530 -12.30 -9.72 0.56
C GLU A 530 -13.13 -10.89 1.13
N ASP A 531 -12.46 -11.96 1.54
CA ASP A 531 -13.13 -13.16 2.06
C ASP A 531 -13.84 -12.87 3.40
N ASN A 532 -13.22 -12.07 4.28
CA ASN A 532 -13.86 -11.59 5.51
C ASN A 532 -15.05 -10.66 5.24
N LEU A 533 -14.96 -9.78 4.23
CA LEU A 533 -16.04 -8.88 3.85
C LEU A 533 -17.24 -9.67 3.28
N SER A 534 -16.96 -10.71 2.50
CA SER A 534 -17.96 -11.65 1.98
C SER A 534 -18.68 -12.41 3.10
N GLN A 535 -17.94 -12.96 4.07
CA GLN A 535 -18.55 -13.60 5.24
C GLN A 535 -19.41 -12.63 6.08
N THR A 536 -18.93 -11.40 6.28
CA THR A 536 -19.67 -10.35 7.02
C THR A 536 -20.99 -10.02 6.33
N ARG A 537 -21.00 -9.95 4.99
CA ARG A 537 -22.22 -9.73 4.20
C ARG A 537 -23.24 -10.86 4.37
N THR A 538 -22.80 -12.12 4.30
CA THR A 538 -23.67 -13.29 4.52
C THR A 538 -24.28 -13.27 5.93
N GLN A 539 -23.52 -12.88 6.95
CA GLN A 539 -24.03 -12.75 8.33
C GLN A 539 -25.06 -11.61 8.46
N TYR A 540 -24.84 -10.48 7.80
CA TYR A 540 -25.79 -9.36 7.77
C TYR A 540 -27.12 -9.73 7.08
N GLU A 541 -27.06 -10.46 5.96
CA GLU A 541 -28.25 -10.94 5.24
C GLU A 541 -29.06 -11.94 6.10
N ALA A 542 -28.39 -12.85 6.82
CA ALA A 542 -29.04 -13.78 7.76
C ALA A 542 -29.66 -13.07 8.99
N LEU A 543 -28.99 -12.05 9.54
CA LEU A 543 -29.54 -11.24 10.63
C LEU A 543 -30.79 -10.47 10.18
N THR A 544 -30.76 -9.91 8.96
CA THR A 544 -31.91 -9.19 8.36
C THR A 544 -33.13 -10.11 8.22
N GLN A 545 -32.95 -11.36 7.75
CA GLN A 545 -34.04 -12.34 7.71
C GLN A 545 -34.59 -12.68 9.11
N THR A 546 -33.71 -12.80 10.10
CA THR A 546 -34.10 -13.07 11.50
C THR A 546 -34.95 -11.94 12.08
N VAL A 547 -34.56 -10.68 11.90
CA VAL A 547 -35.30 -9.50 12.36
C VAL A 547 -36.67 -9.40 11.67
N ASN A 548 -36.75 -9.68 10.36
CA ASN A 548 -38.02 -9.69 9.63
C ASN A 548 -38.98 -10.79 10.15
N ALA A 549 -38.45 -11.98 10.44
CA ALA A 549 -39.25 -13.08 11.01
C ALA A 549 -39.78 -12.75 12.42
N GLN A 550 -38.94 -12.14 13.28
CA GLN A 550 -39.34 -11.71 14.62
C GLN A 550 -40.39 -10.58 14.59
N THR A 551 -40.26 -9.64 13.65
CA THR A 551 -41.25 -8.57 13.45
C THR A 551 -42.63 -9.15 13.12
N GLY A 552 -42.70 -10.11 12.20
CA GLY A 552 -43.97 -10.79 11.87
C GLY A 552 -44.57 -11.62 13.02
N GLN A 553 -43.74 -12.12 13.95
CA GLN A 553 -44.21 -12.77 15.18
C GLN A 553 -44.85 -11.77 16.15
N ILE A 554 -44.25 -10.58 16.31
CA ILE A 554 -44.79 -9.49 17.15
C ILE A 554 -46.15 -9.03 16.62
N ASP A 555 -46.30 -8.84 15.30
CA ASP A 555 -47.59 -8.50 14.68
C ASP A 555 -48.67 -9.58 14.85
N SER A 556 -48.28 -10.84 15.07
CA SER A 556 -49.20 -11.94 15.39
C SER A 556 -49.66 -11.89 16.85
N ILE A 557 -48.73 -11.60 17.78
CA ILE A 557 -49.00 -11.47 19.22
C ILE A 557 -49.90 -10.26 19.49
N ASN A 558 -49.63 -9.11 18.88
CA ASN A 558 -50.41 -7.89 19.06
C ASN A 558 -51.87 -8.08 18.63
N ARG A 559 -52.13 -8.77 17.51
CA ARG A 559 -53.50 -9.11 17.07
C ARG A 559 -54.22 -10.03 18.05
N LYS A 560 -53.57 -11.13 18.49
CA LYS A 560 -54.15 -12.03 19.50
C LYS A 560 -54.47 -11.33 20.82
N THR A 561 -53.66 -10.35 21.21
CA THR A 561 -53.88 -9.55 22.43
C THR A 561 -55.12 -8.66 22.29
N ALA A 562 -55.33 -8.05 21.11
CA ALA A 562 -56.54 -7.28 20.82
C ALA A 562 -57.81 -8.17 20.81
N ASP A 563 -57.73 -9.36 20.21
CA ASP A 563 -58.84 -10.34 20.20
C ASP A 563 -59.20 -10.78 21.64
N LEU A 564 -58.19 -11.03 22.49
CA LEU A 564 -58.36 -11.37 23.90
C LEU A 564 -59.02 -10.24 24.70
N GLN A 565 -58.59 -8.99 24.52
CA GLN A 565 -59.19 -7.84 25.20
C GLN A 565 -60.67 -7.70 24.84
N SER A 566 -61.00 -7.76 23.55
CA SER A 566 -62.40 -7.70 23.10
C SER A 566 -63.26 -8.84 23.67
N GLY A 567 -62.68 -10.02 23.90
CA GLY A 567 -63.36 -11.14 24.55
C GLY A 567 -63.65 -10.89 26.04
N ILE A 568 -62.71 -10.28 26.76
CA ILE A 568 -62.86 -9.92 28.19
C ILE A 568 -63.93 -8.84 28.37
N ASP A 569 -63.92 -7.81 27.52
CA ASP A 569 -64.89 -6.71 27.57
C ASP A 569 -66.33 -7.24 27.38
N GLY A 570 -66.53 -8.12 26.38
CA GLY A 570 -67.84 -8.74 26.11
C GLY A 570 -68.31 -9.75 27.17
N VAL A 571 -67.41 -10.35 27.96
CA VAL A 571 -67.80 -11.15 29.15
C VAL A 571 -68.22 -10.24 30.30
N THR A 572 -67.52 -9.12 30.49
CA THR A 572 -67.82 -8.12 31.53
C THR A 572 -69.22 -7.52 31.32
N GLU A 573 -69.54 -7.09 30.09
CA GLU A 573 -70.85 -6.54 29.73
C GLU A 573 -72.00 -7.54 29.97
N ARG A 574 -71.79 -8.83 29.68
CA ARG A 574 -72.77 -9.88 29.95
C ARG A 574 -72.99 -10.12 31.44
N PHE A 575 -71.97 -9.92 32.26
CA PHE A 575 -72.02 -10.12 33.71
C PHE A 575 -72.77 -8.99 34.42
N GLU A 576 -72.58 -7.74 34.00
CA GLU A 576 -73.29 -6.57 34.57
C GLU A 576 -74.81 -6.60 34.31
N ASN A 577 -75.26 -7.30 33.27
CA ASN A 577 -76.67 -7.39 32.88
C ASN A 577 -77.45 -8.57 33.54
N LEU A 578 -76.85 -9.32 34.47
CA LEU A 578 -77.44 -10.55 35.02
C LEU A 578 -78.34 -10.28 36.24
N GLN A 579 -79.62 -9.94 36.02
CA GLN A 579 -80.61 -9.77 37.10
C GLN A 579 -81.03 -11.11 37.74
N VAL A 580 -80.99 -11.20 39.07
CA VAL A 580 -81.35 -12.40 39.85
C VAL A 580 -82.58 -12.14 40.72
N GLY A 581 -83.68 -12.84 40.48
CA GLY A 581 -84.87 -12.84 41.36
C GLY A 581 -84.87 -14.00 42.37
N GLY A 582 -85.46 -13.79 43.55
CA GLY A 582 -85.69 -14.81 44.59
C GLY A 582 -84.43 -15.31 45.29
N GLU A 583 -84.14 -14.80 46.49
CA GLU A 583 -82.96 -15.18 47.28
C GLU A 583 -83.26 -16.33 48.25
N ASN A 584 -82.38 -17.34 48.29
CA ASN A 584 -82.38 -18.36 49.34
C ASN A 584 -81.67 -17.84 50.59
N LEU A 585 -82.37 -17.78 51.71
CA LEU A 585 -81.91 -17.24 52.98
C LEU A 585 -81.24 -18.30 53.89
N LEU A 586 -81.15 -19.57 53.46
CA LEU A 586 -80.39 -20.59 54.18
C LEU A 586 -78.91 -20.58 53.73
N PRO A 587 -77.97 -20.14 54.58
CA PRO A 587 -76.56 -20.15 54.24
C PRO A 587 -76.03 -21.58 54.12
N ASN A 588 -75.11 -21.81 53.17
CA ASN A 588 -74.57 -23.12 52.84
C ASN A 588 -75.65 -24.22 52.68
N ALA A 589 -76.71 -23.92 51.93
CA ALA A 589 -77.79 -24.85 51.65
C ALA A 589 -77.39 -26.07 50.79
N GLY A 590 -76.18 -26.10 50.22
CA GLY A 590 -75.58 -27.29 49.62
C GLY A 590 -74.98 -28.26 50.65
N PHE A 591 -74.85 -27.86 51.92
CA PHE A 591 -74.12 -28.56 52.97
C PHE A 591 -72.62 -28.80 52.65
N GLU A 592 -72.02 -27.94 51.83
CA GLU A 592 -70.65 -28.11 51.36
C GLU A 592 -69.61 -27.80 52.44
N GLY A 593 -68.38 -28.29 52.24
CA GLY A 593 -67.27 -28.03 53.16
C GLY A 593 -67.39 -28.70 54.54
N ALA A 594 -68.21 -29.75 54.67
CA ALA A 594 -68.39 -30.50 55.92
C ALA A 594 -67.09 -31.15 56.40
N LYS A 595 -66.70 -30.85 57.64
CA LYS A 595 -65.46 -31.35 58.27
C LYS A 595 -65.78 -32.33 59.39
N ASP A 596 -64.96 -33.37 59.50
CA ASP A 596 -65.01 -34.31 60.61
C ASP A 596 -64.78 -33.57 61.93
N SER A 597 -65.65 -33.83 62.91
CA SER A 597 -65.55 -33.30 64.27
C SER A 597 -64.77 -34.27 65.18
N SER A 598 -64.48 -33.83 66.40
CA SER A 598 -63.94 -34.70 67.46
C SER A 598 -64.95 -35.69 68.06
N GLU A 599 -66.25 -35.55 67.74
CA GLU A 599 -67.30 -36.41 68.29
C GLU A 599 -67.45 -37.71 67.46
N ARG A 600 -67.58 -38.84 68.17
CA ARG A 600 -67.86 -40.16 67.58
C ARG A 600 -68.99 -40.84 68.32
N PHE A 601 -69.75 -41.66 67.61
CA PHE A 601 -70.88 -42.43 68.14
C PHE A 601 -71.01 -43.76 67.39
N THR A 602 -71.59 -44.78 68.04
CA THR A 602 -71.64 -46.16 67.52
C THR A 602 -73.08 -46.66 67.44
N VAL A 603 -73.52 -47.05 66.23
CA VAL A 603 -74.89 -47.49 65.92
C VAL A 603 -74.79 -48.84 65.20
N GLY A 604 -75.55 -49.85 65.62
CA GLY A 604 -75.51 -51.18 65.00
C GLY A 604 -74.13 -51.86 64.97
N GLY A 605 -73.22 -51.46 65.87
CA GLY A 605 -71.82 -51.90 65.90
C GLY A 605 -70.85 -51.11 65.00
N ILE A 606 -71.35 -50.19 64.17
CA ILE A 606 -70.53 -49.32 63.30
C ILE A 606 -70.29 -47.99 64.01
N THR A 607 -69.02 -47.56 64.08
CA THR A 607 -68.64 -46.27 64.68
C THR A 607 -68.51 -45.20 63.61
N TYR A 608 -69.26 -44.11 63.76
CA TYR A 608 -69.29 -42.97 62.87
C TYR A 608 -68.58 -41.77 63.52
N THR A 609 -67.90 -40.97 62.69
CA THR A 609 -67.40 -39.64 63.09
C THR A 609 -68.47 -38.61 62.71
N ASN A 610 -68.85 -37.76 63.67
CA ASN A 610 -69.85 -36.73 63.45
C ASN A 610 -69.26 -35.58 62.61
N LYS A 611 -70.04 -34.92 61.73
CA LYS A 611 -69.55 -33.83 60.88
C LYS A 611 -70.10 -32.47 61.29
N THR A 612 -69.21 -31.48 61.33
CA THR A 612 -69.57 -30.05 61.38
C THR A 612 -69.73 -29.49 59.97
N ILE A 613 -70.80 -28.77 59.70
CA ILE A 613 -71.10 -28.17 58.40
C ILE A 613 -71.11 -26.64 58.59
N PRO A 614 -70.34 -25.85 57.81
CA PRO A 614 -70.33 -24.40 57.93
C PRO A 614 -71.74 -23.79 57.88
N HIS A 615 -72.02 -22.84 58.78
CA HIS A 615 -73.32 -22.16 58.99
C HIS A 615 -74.49 -23.00 59.53
N TRP A 616 -74.32 -24.32 59.67
CA TRP A 616 -75.27 -25.20 60.34
C TRP A 616 -74.75 -25.58 61.73
N GLN A 617 -75.65 -25.74 62.69
CA GLN A 617 -75.26 -26.22 64.02
C GLN A 617 -74.78 -27.67 63.95
N ASN A 618 -73.86 -28.06 64.84
CA ASN A 618 -73.33 -29.43 64.90
C ASN A 618 -74.47 -30.46 64.99
N LEU A 619 -74.36 -31.56 64.25
CA LEU A 619 -75.37 -32.60 64.16
C LEU A 619 -75.42 -33.36 65.50
N TYR A 620 -76.25 -32.92 66.43
CA TYR A 620 -76.22 -33.37 67.81
C TYR A 620 -76.58 -34.86 67.95
N ASN A 621 -75.57 -35.73 68.12
CA ASN A 621 -75.75 -37.19 68.22
C ASN A 621 -75.40 -37.77 69.61
N SER A 622 -74.84 -36.97 70.52
CA SER A 622 -74.33 -37.44 71.82
C SER A 622 -75.36 -37.51 72.96
N GLY A 623 -76.62 -37.17 72.71
CA GLY A 623 -77.68 -37.08 73.74
C GLY A 623 -78.61 -38.29 73.87
N ILE A 624 -78.39 -39.37 73.13
CA ILE A 624 -79.29 -40.53 73.09
C ILE A 624 -78.93 -41.54 74.19
N GLN A 625 -79.88 -41.86 75.07
CA GLN A 625 -79.80 -43.07 75.91
C GLN A 625 -79.96 -44.30 75.00
N ASN A 626 -78.89 -45.11 74.87
CA ASN A 626 -78.71 -46.19 73.87
C ASN A 626 -78.51 -45.73 72.42
N PRO A 627 -77.30 -45.27 72.02
CA PRO A 627 -76.97 -45.00 70.61
C PRO A 627 -76.89 -46.26 69.72
N THR A 628 -77.04 -47.47 70.27
CA THR A 628 -76.89 -48.73 69.52
C THR A 628 -77.97 -48.93 68.44
N THR A 629 -79.11 -48.24 68.50
CA THR A 629 -80.24 -48.42 67.56
C THR A 629 -80.65 -47.17 66.76
N SER A 630 -80.24 -45.95 67.16
CA SER A 630 -80.74 -44.70 66.56
C SER A 630 -79.72 -43.56 66.65
N TYR A 631 -79.82 -42.59 65.73
CA TYR A 631 -79.08 -41.32 65.72
C TYR A 631 -79.99 -40.15 65.32
N HIS A 632 -79.63 -38.91 65.64
CA HIS A 632 -80.44 -37.74 65.28
C HIS A 632 -80.27 -37.39 63.80
N ALA A 633 -79.05 -37.06 63.36
CA ALA A 633 -78.79 -36.65 61.98
C ALA A 633 -77.38 -37.05 61.54
N ILE A 634 -77.22 -37.58 60.33
CA ILE A 634 -75.93 -37.94 59.74
C ILE A 634 -75.73 -37.20 58.42
N TYR A 635 -74.56 -36.62 58.22
CA TYR A 635 -74.12 -36.12 56.92
C TYR A 635 -73.63 -37.28 56.03
N ARG A 636 -74.11 -37.36 54.80
CA ARG A 636 -73.54 -38.23 53.75
C ARG A 636 -73.15 -37.39 52.53
N GLU A 637 -72.04 -37.74 51.92
CA GLU A 637 -71.53 -37.07 50.72
C GLU A 637 -72.40 -37.35 49.48
N LEU A 638 -73.07 -38.51 49.43
CA LEU A 638 -73.98 -38.91 48.36
C LEU A 638 -75.01 -39.94 48.88
N PHE A 639 -76.23 -39.88 48.36
CA PHE A 639 -77.27 -40.91 48.50
C PHE A 639 -78.21 -40.89 47.28
N GLU A 640 -78.43 -42.05 46.63
CA GLU A 640 -79.32 -42.20 45.46
C GLU A 640 -79.15 -41.08 44.41
N GLY A 641 -77.91 -40.84 43.98
CA GLY A 641 -77.57 -39.86 42.95
C GLY A 641 -77.63 -38.37 43.35
N LYS A 642 -78.00 -38.02 44.59
CA LYS A 642 -77.92 -36.64 45.12
C LYS A 642 -77.00 -36.55 46.33
N GLY A 643 -76.29 -35.44 46.46
CA GLY A 643 -75.30 -35.25 47.50
C GLY A 643 -74.74 -33.81 47.50
N PRO A 644 -74.28 -33.31 48.66
CA PRO A 644 -74.41 -33.91 49.99
C PRO A 644 -75.85 -33.97 50.52
N VAL A 645 -76.12 -34.85 51.49
CA VAL A 645 -77.45 -35.04 52.11
C VAL A 645 -77.34 -35.14 53.64
N ILE A 646 -78.42 -34.80 54.34
CA ILE A 646 -78.62 -35.11 55.76
C ILE A 646 -79.64 -36.24 55.89
N GLU A 647 -79.25 -37.29 56.60
CA GLU A 647 -80.04 -38.48 56.90
C GLU A 647 -80.60 -38.43 58.34
N PHE A 648 -81.89 -38.68 58.49
CA PHE A 648 -82.60 -38.81 59.76
C PHE A 648 -83.28 -40.19 59.83
N ASN A 649 -83.06 -40.96 60.88
CA ASN A 649 -83.42 -42.39 60.92
C ASN A 649 -84.25 -42.76 62.17
N GLU A 650 -85.54 -43.10 62.02
CA GLU A 650 -86.42 -43.63 63.09
C GLU A 650 -86.65 -45.15 62.94
N SER A 651 -85.72 -45.90 62.35
CA SER A 651 -85.92 -47.33 62.04
C SER A 651 -85.93 -48.27 63.24
N ASP A 652 -85.66 -47.77 64.45
CA ASP A 652 -85.78 -48.53 65.70
C ASP A 652 -87.11 -48.31 66.44
N GLY A 653 -88.02 -47.49 65.87
CA GLY A 653 -89.30 -47.15 66.49
C GLY A 653 -89.20 -46.14 67.65
N SER A 654 -87.98 -45.74 68.04
CA SER A 654 -87.75 -44.75 69.10
C SER A 654 -88.03 -43.34 68.60
N ARG A 655 -89.17 -42.77 69.04
CA ARG A 655 -89.55 -41.38 68.73
C ARG A 655 -88.71 -40.38 69.52
N ASN A 656 -87.51 -40.11 69.03
CA ASN A 656 -86.58 -39.09 69.54
C ASN A 656 -86.56 -37.86 68.62
N TRP A 657 -86.46 -36.64 69.19
CA TRP A 657 -86.47 -35.38 68.42
C TRP A 657 -85.24 -35.25 67.51
N LYS A 658 -85.39 -35.39 66.18
CA LYS A 658 -84.28 -35.25 65.22
C LYS A 658 -84.37 -33.93 64.46
N ALA A 659 -83.26 -33.19 64.37
CA ALA A 659 -83.25 -31.84 63.81
C ALA A 659 -81.89 -31.44 63.22
N ILE A 660 -81.93 -30.54 62.25
CA ILE A 660 -80.82 -29.65 61.89
C ILE A 660 -81.25 -28.19 62.05
N CYS A 661 -80.27 -27.31 62.23
CA CYS A 661 -80.53 -25.90 62.47
C CYS A 661 -79.53 -25.02 61.71
N ALA A 662 -80.04 -24.07 60.92
CA ALA A 662 -79.26 -22.97 60.39
C ALA A 662 -79.41 -21.73 61.29
N VAL A 663 -78.33 -20.99 61.49
CA VAL A 663 -78.40 -19.62 62.06
C VAL A 663 -78.62 -18.66 60.89
N LEU A 664 -79.66 -17.84 60.97
CA LEU A 664 -80.02 -16.88 59.92
C LEU A 664 -79.38 -15.52 60.20
N GLN A 665 -78.95 -14.83 59.14
CA GLN A 665 -78.52 -13.43 59.25
C GLN A 665 -79.75 -12.54 59.43
N ALA A 666 -79.83 -11.85 60.58
CA ALA A 666 -80.99 -11.03 60.93
C ALA A 666 -81.20 -9.82 60.01
N SER A 667 -80.15 -9.37 59.30
CA SER A 667 -80.23 -8.34 58.25
C SER A 667 -81.03 -8.75 57.01
N ASN A 668 -81.19 -10.06 56.79
CA ASN A 668 -81.78 -10.61 55.56
C ASN A 668 -83.22 -11.12 55.82
N LEU A 669 -83.84 -10.67 56.92
CA LEU A 669 -85.15 -11.12 57.38
C LEU A 669 -86.14 -9.96 57.54
N ASN A 670 -87.27 -10.09 56.88
CA ASN A 670 -88.44 -9.22 57.00
C ASN A 670 -89.53 -9.95 57.81
N PHE A 671 -90.42 -9.21 58.48
CA PHE A 671 -91.63 -9.83 59.01
C PHE A 671 -92.59 -10.07 57.83
N GLY A 672 -93.06 -11.30 57.65
CA GLY A 672 -93.73 -11.66 56.40
C GLY A 672 -94.01 -13.14 56.22
N ASN A 673 -94.47 -13.49 55.03
CA ASN A 673 -94.64 -14.88 54.62
C ASN A 673 -93.36 -15.38 53.96
N TYR A 674 -92.97 -16.59 54.31
CA TYR A 674 -91.83 -17.32 53.75
C TYR A 674 -92.31 -18.66 53.21
N THR A 675 -91.60 -19.20 52.23
CA THR A 675 -91.73 -20.58 51.79
C THR A 675 -90.45 -21.32 52.09
N PHE A 676 -90.58 -22.46 52.77
CA PHE A 676 -89.52 -23.45 52.83
C PHE A 676 -89.71 -24.47 51.71
N SER A 677 -88.62 -24.90 51.08
CA SER A 677 -88.62 -26.05 50.17
C SER A 677 -87.36 -26.89 50.33
N ALA A 678 -87.42 -28.19 50.05
CA ALA A 678 -86.26 -29.09 50.11
C ALA A 678 -86.42 -30.27 49.15
N ASP A 679 -85.30 -30.83 48.70
CA ASP A 679 -85.29 -32.13 48.03
C ASP A 679 -85.32 -33.19 49.14
N ILE A 680 -86.30 -34.10 49.08
CA ILE A 680 -86.53 -35.14 50.09
C ILE A 680 -86.60 -36.51 49.41
N TYR A 681 -86.03 -37.51 50.07
CA TYR A 681 -86.21 -38.94 49.78
C TYR A 681 -86.62 -39.62 51.09
N THR A 682 -87.62 -40.51 51.07
CA THR A 682 -88.02 -41.28 52.25
C THR A 682 -88.21 -42.75 51.94
N THR A 683 -87.88 -43.63 52.87
CA THR A 683 -88.00 -45.09 52.68
C THR A 683 -89.36 -45.67 53.09
N GLY A 684 -90.24 -44.88 53.70
CA GLY A 684 -91.48 -45.35 54.31
C GLY A 684 -92.58 -44.28 54.38
N VAL A 685 -93.83 -44.73 54.22
CA VAL A 685 -95.02 -43.86 54.16
C VAL A 685 -95.38 -43.28 55.53
N GLY A 686 -95.90 -42.04 55.55
CA GLY A 686 -96.25 -41.34 56.79
C GLY A 686 -95.08 -40.59 57.44
N THR A 687 -93.94 -40.54 56.79
CA THR A 687 -92.80 -39.67 57.14
C THR A 687 -93.19 -38.19 57.01
N LYS A 688 -92.61 -37.31 57.83
CA LYS A 688 -92.97 -35.87 57.89
C LYS A 688 -91.74 -34.97 58.02
N VAL A 689 -91.79 -33.80 57.40
CA VAL A 689 -90.83 -32.72 57.65
C VAL A 689 -91.53 -31.60 58.40
N TRP A 690 -90.97 -31.16 59.50
CA TRP A 690 -91.48 -30.06 60.33
C TRP A 690 -90.44 -28.94 60.33
N PHE A 691 -90.83 -27.68 60.26
CA PHE A 691 -89.86 -26.58 60.32
C PHE A 691 -90.43 -25.33 60.98
N GLY A 692 -89.53 -24.50 61.51
CA GLY A 692 -89.90 -23.37 62.34
C GLY A 692 -88.79 -22.33 62.48
N PHE A 693 -89.18 -21.05 62.48
CA PHE A 693 -88.33 -19.98 62.98
C PHE A 693 -88.30 -20.02 64.51
N TYR A 694 -87.10 -20.08 65.09
CA TYR A 694 -86.82 -20.11 66.52
C TYR A 694 -85.99 -18.89 66.90
N TYR A 695 -86.61 -17.91 67.56
CA TYR A 695 -86.03 -16.60 67.79
C TYR A 695 -86.38 -16.05 69.16
N TYR A 696 -85.64 -15.02 69.57
CA TYR A 696 -86.05 -14.17 70.67
C TYR A 696 -87.13 -13.22 70.18
N ASN A 697 -88.27 -13.16 70.87
CA ASN A 697 -89.20 -12.06 70.66
C ASN A 697 -88.73 -10.80 71.39
N LYS A 698 -89.38 -9.66 71.13
CA LYS A 698 -89.06 -8.34 71.70
C LYS A 698 -89.20 -8.26 73.23
N VAL A 699 -89.83 -9.24 73.88
CA VAL A 699 -89.86 -9.38 75.35
C VAL A 699 -88.76 -10.31 75.90
N GLY A 700 -87.83 -10.76 75.04
CA GLY A 700 -86.63 -11.51 75.43
C GLY A 700 -86.82 -13.02 75.59
N VAL A 701 -87.99 -13.58 75.28
CA VAL A 701 -88.25 -15.02 75.37
C VAL A 701 -87.85 -15.70 74.07
N ARG A 702 -87.13 -16.83 74.13
CA ARG A 702 -86.74 -17.62 72.95
C ARG A 702 -87.68 -18.79 72.71
N ASN A 703 -88.42 -18.78 71.59
CA ASN A 703 -89.33 -19.88 71.25
C ASN A 703 -89.69 -19.91 69.74
N PHE A 704 -90.50 -20.88 69.33
CA PHE A 704 -91.19 -20.94 68.05
C PHE A 704 -92.42 -20.00 68.03
N HIS A 705 -92.20 -18.69 68.14
CA HIS A 705 -93.31 -17.72 68.28
C HIS A 705 -94.21 -17.61 67.04
N SER A 706 -93.70 -17.98 65.85
CA SER A 706 -94.50 -18.09 64.62
C SER A 706 -95.22 -19.44 64.46
N GLY A 707 -95.10 -20.35 65.41
CA GLY A 707 -95.49 -21.76 65.23
C GLY A 707 -94.50 -22.54 64.34
N GLN A 708 -94.96 -23.68 63.85
CA GLN A 708 -94.22 -24.61 63.00
C GLN A 708 -95.12 -25.08 61.85
N THR A 709 -94.53 -25.33 60.69
CA THR A 709 -95.22 -25.91 59.53
C THR A 709 -94.82 -27.36 59.35
N THR A 710 -95.79 -28.23 59.02
CA THR A 710 -95.58 -29.64 58.73
C THR A 710 -95.90 -29.97 57.28
N ILE A 711 -94.99 -30.65 56.60
CA ILE A 711 -95.21 -31.32 55.31
C ILE A 711 -95.33 -32.82 55.59
N ASN A 712 -96.43 -33.43 55.13
CA ASN A 712 -96.57 -34.88 55.12
C ASN A 712 -95.97 -35.43 53.82
N ILE A 713 -95.09 -36.43 53.91
CA ILE A 713 -94.42 -37.02 52.75
C ILE A 713 -95.20 -38.26 52.30
N THR A 714 -95.69 -38.23 51.06
CA THR A 714 -96.46 -39.33 50.44
C THR A 714 -95.63 -40.16 49.47
N THR A 715 -94.57 -39.58 48.89
CA THR A 715 -93.71 -40.24 47.91
C THR A 715 -92.54 -40.92 48.63
N ILE A 716 -92.38 -42.22 48.41
CA ILE A 716 -91.31 -43.04 48.95
C ILE A 716 -90.37 -43.52 47.83
N ASN A 717 -89.13 -43.83 48.18
CA ASN A 717 -88.09 -44.38 47.34
C ASN A 717 -87.74 -43.55 46.08
N ASP A 718 -88.11 -42.27 46.04
CA ASP A 718 -87.77 -41.32 44.97
C ASP A 718 -87.53 -39.90 45.51
N TRP A 719 -86.62 -39.18 44.86
CA TRP A 719 -86.21 -37.82 45.21
C TRP A 719 -87.16 -36.78 44.63
N HIS A 720 -87.94 -36.13 45.49
CA HIS A 720 -88.91 -35.12 45.09
C HIS A 720 -88.73 -33.81 45.87
N ARG A 721 -89.07 -32.68 45.22
CA ARG A 721 -89.08 -31.36 45.88
C ARG A 721 -90.37 -31.21 46.65
N VAL A 722 -90.28 -30.93 47.96
CA VAL A 722 -91.44 -30.54 48.78
C VAL A 722 -91.34 -29.07 49.16
N SER A 723 -92.47 -28.46 49.49
CA SER A 723 -92.51 -27.10 50.02
C SER A 723 -93.67 -26.87 50.98
N GLY A 724 -93.56 -25.82 51.79
CA GLY A 724 -94.62 -25.38 52.70
C GLY A 724 -94.38 -23.94 53.17
N ALA A 725 -95.47 -23.18 53.30
CA ALA A 725 -95.42 -21.80 53.77
C ALA A 725 -95.26 -21.73 55.29
N ILE A 726 -94.54 -20.71 55.77
CA ILE A 726 -94.37 -20.37 57.18
C ILE A 726 -94.27 -18.86 57.34
N LYS A 727 -94.74 -18.31 58.46
CA LYS A 727 -94.70 -16.87 58.72
C LYS A 727 -93.54 -16.49 59.64
N LEU A 728 -92.98 -15.30 59.46
CA LEU A 728 -92.13 -14.63 60.45
C LEU A 728 -92.94 -13.47 61.05
N ASN A 729 -93.22 -13.53 62.36
CA ASN A 729 -94.02 -12.51 63.03
C ASN A 729 -93.20 -11.23 63.27
N ASN A 730 -93.89 -10.11 63.46
CA ASN A 730 -93.29 -8.80 63.71
C ASN A 730 -92.85 -8.58 65.16
N ASP A 731 -93.03 -9.55 66.06
CA ASP A 731 -92.52 -9.54 67.43
C ASP A 731 -91.07 -10.03 67.55
N ILE A 732 -90.44 -10.45 66.44
CA ILE A 732 -89.03 -10.85 66.40
C ILE A 732 -88.07 -9.74 66.82
N ASP A 733 -87.08 -10.10 67.64
CA ASP A 733 -85.93 -9.28 68.00
C ASP A 733 -84.75 -9.61 67.07
N LEU A 734 -84.63 -8.88 65.96
CA LEU A 734 -83.55 -9.02 64.98
C LEU A 734 -82.17 -8.55 65.51
N THR A 735 -82.06 -8.09 66.76
CA THR A 735 -80.75 -7.83 67.39
C THR A 735 -80.12 -9.09 67.99
N LYS A 736 -80.83 -10.24 67.96
CA LYS A 736 -80.41 -11.51 68.57
C LYS A 736 -80.47 -12.67 67.57
N ASP A 737 -79.80 -13.78 67.90
CA ASP A 737 -79.80 -15.03 67.12
C ASP A 737 -81.20 -15.47 66.65
N VAL A 738 -81.44 -15.38 65.34
CA VAL A 738 -82.55 -16.05 64.65
C VAL A 738 -82.07 -17.40 64.14
N ARG A 739 -82.86 -18.45 64.38
CA ARG A 739 -82.57 -19.81 63.89
C ARG A 739 -83.73 -20.35 63.07
N PHE A 740 -83.40 -21.15 62.07
CA PHE A 740 -84.38 -21.96 61.37
C PHE A 740 -84.10 -23.44 61.67
N TYR A 741 -85.05 -24.10 62.31
CA TYR A 741 -84.97 -25.53 62.59
C TYR A 741 -85.74 -26.30 61.53
N ILE A 742 -85.13 -27.39 61.04
CA ILE A 742 -85.76 -28.39 60.20
C ILE A 742 -85.70 -29.70 60.99
N TYR A 743 -86.88 -30.20 61.35
CA TYR A 743 -87.12 -31.41 62.13
C TYR A 743 -87.64 -32.53 61.23
N ALA A 744 -87.25 -33.74 61.58
CA ALA A 744 -87.69 -34.96 60.92
C ALA A 744 -88.08 -35.96 62.04
N PHE A 745 -89.33 -35.90 62.49
CA PHE A 745 -89.81 -36.57 63.70
C PHE A 745 -91.23 -37.15 63.54
N GLY A 746 -91.48 -38.29 64.20
CA GLY A 746 -92.82 -38.83 64.41
C GLY A 746 -93.37 -39.59 63.21
N PHE A 747 -92.53 -40.42 62.59
CA PHE A 747 -92.87 -41.22 61.42
C PHE A 747 -93.66 -42.48 61.79
N THR A 748 -94.07 -43.21 60.76
CA THR A 748 -94.33 -44.66 60.88
C THR A 748 -93.00 -45.36 61.14
N ALA A 749 -92.95 -46.29 62.10
CA ALA A 749 -91.73 -47.03 62.44
C ALA A 749 -91.11 -47.71 61.20
N ASN A 750 -89.78 -47.85 61.19
CA ASN A 750 -88.98 -48.39 60.06
C ASN A 750 -88.82 -47.42 58.87
N SER A 751 -88.77 -46.11 59.11
CA SER A 751 -88.59 -45.08 58.06
C SER A 751 -87.32 -44.24 58.25
N ILE A 752 -86.63 -43.95 57.14
CA ILE A 752 -85.49 -43.03 57.03
C ILE A 752 -85.87 -41.89 56.09
N LEU A 753 -85.46 -40.66 56.44
CA LEU A 753 -85.59 -39.46 55.60
C LEU A 753 -84.21 -38.91 55.25
N TYR A 754 -83.99 -38.62 53.97
CA TYR A 754 -82.84 -37.88 53.46
C TYR A 754 -83.29 -36.52 52.95
N LEU A 755 -82.52 -35.49 53.28
CA LEU A 755 -82.79 -34.10 52.93
C LEU A 755 -81.57 -33.48 52.27
N THR A 756 -81.77 -32.78 51.16
CA THR A 756 -80.76 -31.92 50.54
C THR A 756 -81.37 -30.67 49.95
N LYS A 757 -80.51 -29.70 49.61
CA LYS A 757 -80.90 -28.46 48.94
C LYS A 757 -82.03 -27.68 49.65
N PRO A 758 -82.06 -27.56 51.00
CA PRO A 758 -83.09 -26.78 51.66
C PRO A 758 -83.02 -25.31 51.22
N GLN A 759 -84.18 -24.70 51.01
CA GLN A 759 -84.32 -23.30 50.62
C GLN A 759 -85.38 -22.64 51.49
N LEU A 760 -85.09 -21.43 51.94
CA LEU A 760 -86.05 -20.55 52.62
C LEU A 760 -86.09 -19.24 51.84
N GLU A 761 -87.24 -18.87 51.32
CA GLU A 761 -87.39 -17.70 50.44
C GLU A 761 -88.59 -16.85 50.88
N GLU A 762 -88.49 -15.53 50.75
CA GLU A 762 -89.61 -14.62 51.05
C GLU A 762 -90.70 -14.76 49.98
N GLY A 763 -91.96 -14.87 50.42
CA GLY A 763 -93.11 -15.12 49.56
C GLY A 763 -93.84 -16.44 49.87
N THR A 764 -94.83 -16.77 49.04
CA THR A 764 -95.76 -17.90 49.25
C THR A 764 -95.64 -19.00 48.20
N VAL A 765 -94.61 -18.96 47.35
CA VAL A 765 -94.36 -19.92 46.28
C VAL A 765 -92.90 -20.35 46.36
N ALA A 766 -92.63 -21.66 46.28
CA ALA A 766 -91.27 -22.18 46.21
C ALA A 766 -90.71 -22.01 44.79
N THR A 767 -89.47 -21.54 44.67
CA THR A 767 -88.76 -21.50 43.39
C THR A 767 -87.82 -22.70 43.26
N GLN A 768 -87.16 -22.83 42.11
CA GLN A 768 -86.09 -23.83 41.92
C GLN A 768 -84.91 -23.54 42.86
N PHE A 769 -84.26 -24.61 43.34
CA PHE A 769 -83.17 -24.49 44.29
C PHE A 769 -82.02 -23.61 43.80
N ARG A 770 -81.59 -22.69 44.66
CA ARG A 770 -80.40 -21.83 44.49
C ARG A 770 -79.61 -21.74 45.79
N LEU A 771 -78.32 -21.46 45.70
CA LEU A 771 -77.48 -21.10 46.86
C LEU A 771 -77.78 -19.66 47.32
N ALA A 772 -77.46 -19.35 48.57
CA ALA A 772 -77.58 -18.00 49.13
C ALA A 772 -76.63 -17.01 48.43
N GLN A 773 -77.02 -15.73 48.35
CA GLN A 773 -76.27 -14.73 47.56
C GLN A 773 -74.84 -14.52 48.11
N GLU A 774 -74.65 -14.65 49.43
CA GLU A 774 -73.34 -14.57 50.10
C GLU A 774 -72.36 -15.65 49.59
N THR A 775 -72.83 -16.87 49.39
CA THR A 775 -72.02 -17.99 48.86
C THR A 775 -71.54 -17.70 47.44
N LEU A 776 -72.44 -17.20 46.57
CA LEU A 776 -72.10 -16.82 45.19
C LEU A 776 -71.10 -15.64 45.16
N ARG A 777 -71.27 -14.62 46.01
CA ARG A 777 -70.36 -13.46 46.08
C ARG A 777 -68.92 -13.87 46.45
N SER A 778 -68.75 -14.82 47.36
CA SER A 778 -67.44 -15.35 47.78
C SER A 778 -66.66 -15.97 46.61
N GLU A 779 -67.33 -16.80 45.80
CA GLU A 779 -66.71 -17.44 44.63
C GLU A 779 -66.37 -16.42 43.53
N ILE A 780 -67.29 -15.47 43.27
CA ILE A 780 -67.10 -14.39 42.27
C ILE A 780 -65.88 -13.52 42.61
N VAL A 781 -65.71 -13.13 43.89
CA VAL A 781 -64.55 -12.34 44.34
C VAL A 781 -63.24 -13.11 44.14
N THR A 782 -63.26 -14.43 44.38
CA THR A 782 -62.08 -15.29 44.19
C THR A 782 -61.73 -15.44 42.72
N TYR A 783 -62.73 -15.61 41.84
CA TYR A 783 -62.53 -15.66 40.39
C TYR A 783 -61.99 -14.34 39.84
N LYS A 784 -62.58 -13.20 40.24
CA LYS A 784 -62.14 -11.88 39.79
C LYS A 784 -60.69 -11.60 40.18
N ARG A 785 -60.32 -11.84 41.45
CA ARG A 785 -58.93 -11.68 41.91
C ARG A 785 -57.95 -12.52 41.10
N THR A 786 -58.31 -13.76 40.79
CA THR A 786 -57.45 -14.67 39.99
C THR A 786 -57.29 -14.18 38.55
N ALA A 787 -58.34 -13.61 37.94
CA ALA A 787 -58.27 -13.02 36.61
C ALA A 787 -57.44 -11.72 36.57
N ASP A 788 -57.61 -10.85 37.57
CA ASP A 788 -56.87 -9.59 37.71
C ASP A 788 -55.35 -9.88 37.92
N GLU A 789 -55.00 -10.85 38.78
CA GLU A 789 -53.63 -11.32 39.00
C GLU A 789 -52.99 -11.88 37.71
N ALA A 790 -53.72 -12.69 36.94
CA ALA A 790 -53.24 -13.25 35.68
C ALA A 790 -53.04 -12.19 34.58
N SER A 791 -53.93 -11.20 34.49
CA SER A 791 -53.84 -10.09 33.53
C SER A 791 -52.64 -9.17 33.82
N ALA A 792 -52.39 -8.89 35.10
CA ALA A 792 -51.24 -8.09 35.53
C ALA A 792 -49.90 -8.77 35.20
N GLU A 793 -49.77 -10.09 35.43
CA GLU A 793 -48.55 -10.82 35.09
C GLU A 793 -48.33 -10.95 33.58
N LEU A 794 -49.38 -11.20 32.78
CA LEU A 794 -49.28 -11.19 31.32
C LEU A 794 -48.80 -9.84 30.79
N SER A 795 -49.33 -8.74 31.33
CA SER A 795 -48.91 -7.37 30.99
C SER A 795 -47.43 -7.12 31.33
N ARG A 796 -46.95 -7.63 32.46
CA ARG A 796 -45.53 -7.56 32.88
C ARG A 796 -44.62 -8.33 31.93
N GLN A 797 -45.05 -9.51 31.47
CA GLN A 797 -44.31 -10.32 30.52
C GLN A 797 -44.23 -9.65 29.14
N ILE A 798 -45.33 -9.05 28.68
CA ILE A 798 -45.37 -8.26 27.43
C ILE A 798 -44.38 -7.08 27.50
N GLN A 799 -44.41 -6.27 28.56
CA GLN A 799 -43.43 -5.16 28.74
C GLN A 799 -41.98 -5.66 28.77
N THR A 800 -41.73 -6.82 29.39
CA THR A 800 -40.38 -7.40 29.45
C THR A 800 -39.88 -7.88 28.08
N VAL A 801 -40.79 -8.40 27.24
CA VAL A 801 -40.48 -8.81 25.86
C VAL A 801 -40.29 -7.59 24.96
N ASP A 802 -41.12 -6.57 25.10
CA ASP A 802 -41.03 -5.32 24.33
C ASP A 802 -39.70 -4.58 24.62
N GLY A 803 -39.34 -4.43 25.90
CA GLY A 803 -38.03 -3.87 26.29
C GLY A 803 -36.85 -4.63 25.67
N LYS A 804 -36.87 -5.96 25.71
CA LYS A 804 -35.84 -6.80 25.06
C LYS A 804 -35.82 -6.67 23.54
N ALA A 805 -36.97 -6.48 22.90
CA ALA A 805 -37.06 -6.25 21.46
C ALA A 805 -36.50 -4.88 21.07
N VAL A 806 -36.78 -3.84 21.87
CA VAL A 806 -36.20 -2.50 21.72
C VAL A 806 -34.69 -2.51 21.94
N ASP A 807 -34.19 -3.21 22.95
CA ASP A 807 -32.74 -3.38 23.19
C ASP A 807 -32.07 -4.10 22.02
N ALA A 808 -32.64 -5.21 21.54
CA ALA A 808 -32.12 -5.96 20.40
C ALA A 808 -32.11 -5.14 19.11
N LYS A 809 -33.17 -4.35 18.86
CA LYS A 809 -33.25 -3.42 17.72
C LYS A 809 -32.20 -2.31 17.83
N THR A 810 -32.01 -1.74 19.02
CA THR A 810 -31.00 -0.70 19.28
C THR A 810 -29.59 -1.24 19.06
N TYR A 811 -29.29 -2.44 19.58
CA TYR A 811 -28.01 -3.12 19.36
C TYR A 811 -27.74 -3.44 17.88
N ALA A 812 -28.78 -3.89 17.15
CA ALA A 812 -28.69 -4.12 15.72
C ALA A 812 -28.43 -2.82 14.92
N GLN A 813 -29.10 -1.71 15.28
CA GLN A 813 -28.86 -0.40 14.66
C GLN A 813 -27.46 0.17 14.97
N GLN A 814 -26.98 0.03 16.21
CA GLN A 814 -25.60 0.38 16.58
C GLN A 814 -24.58 -0.44 15.79
N THR A 815 -24.82 -1.75 15.64
CA THR A 815 -23.96 -2.64 14.86
C THR A 815 -23.97 -2.27 13.37
N ALA A 816 -25.13 -1.97 12.78
CA ALA A 816 -25.25 -1.52 11.40
C ALA A 816 -24.55 -0.17 11.16
N THR A 817 -24.67 0.78 12.12
CA THR A 817 -23.97 2.07 12.07
C THR A 817 -22.46 1.87 12.09
N ALA A 818 -21.95 1.00 12.99
CA ALA A 818 -20.53 0.68 13.07
C ALA A 818 -20.00 -0.03 11.80
N ILE A 819 -20.82 -0.88 11.17
CA ILE A 819 -20.49 -1.49 9.86
C ILE A 819 -20.44 -0.43 8.77
N ASN A 820 -21.42 0.48 8.69
CA ASN A 820 -21.42 1.57 7.71
C ASN A 820 -20.21 2.49 7.86
N THR A 821 -19.88 2.96 9.07
CA THR A 821 -18.67 3.77 9.32
C THR A 821 -17.39 3.06 8.87
N ARG A 822 -17.35 1.73 9.01
CA ARG A 822 -16.20 0.92 8.59
C ARG A 822 -16.16 0.72 7.07
N LEU A 823 -17.31 0.60 6.41
CA LEU A 823 -17.46 0.64 4.95
C LEU A 823 -17.02 1.99 4.38
N GLU A 824 -17.50 3.11 4.93
CA GLU A 824 -17.05 4.47 4.56
C GLU A 824 -15.53 4.62 4.70
N SER A 825 -14.93 4.08 5.76
CA SER A 825 -13.47 4.08 5.93
C SER A 825 -12.73 3.25 4.88
N LEU A 826 -13.32 2.13 4.44
CA LEU A 826 -12.77 1.26 3.39
C LEU A 826 -12.96 1.87 1.99
N GLU A 827 -14.08 2.53 1.72
CA GLU A 827 -14.28 3.31 0.48
C GLU A 827 -13.32 4.50 0.43
N THR A 828 -13.12 5.21 1.54
CA THR A 828 -12.11 6.28 1.65
C THR A 828 -10.71 5.73 1.36
N TYR A 829 -10.37 4.56 1.92
CA TYR A 829 -9.09 3.88 1.65
C TYR A 829 -8.93 3.51 0.17
N LYS A 830 -9.95 2.87 -0.43
CA LYS A 830 -9.98 2.49 -1.86
C LYS A 830 -9.90 3.71 -2.78
N ASN A 831 -10.62 4.78 -2.48
CA ASN A 831 -10.60 6.00 -3.27
C ASN A 831 -9.23 6.71 -3.19
N ALA A 832 -8.54 6.61 -2.04
CA ALA A 832 -7.16 7.05 -1.86
C ALA A 832 -6.09 6.06 -2.42
N GLU A 833 -6.49 4.97 -3.08
CA GLU A 833 -5.56 4.00 -3.66
C GLU A 833 -4.89 4.55 -4.92
N GLY A 834 -5.63 5.28 -5.76
CA GLY A 834 -5.05 6.02 -6.89
C GLY A 834 -4.01 7.06 -6.46
N THR A 835 -4.29 7.79 -5.37
CA THR A 835 -3.34 8.75 -4.78
C THR A 835 -2.09 8.07 -4.25
N ARG A 836 -2.21 6.91 -3.57
CA ARG A 836 -1.06 6.17 -3.03
C ARG A 836 -0.26 5.45 -4.10
N ALA A 837 -0.91 4.91 -5.13
CA ALA A 837 -0.22 4.42 -6.33
C ALA A 837 0.57 5.56 -6.99
N SER A 838 -0.06 6.74 -7.17
CA SER A 838 0.61 7.93 -7.70
C SER A 838 1.80 8.39 -6.83
N GLN A 839 1.67 8.36 -5.49
CA GLN A 839 2.77 8.64 -4.57
C GLN A 839 3.90 7.61 -4.65
N TYR A 840 3.58 6.31 -4.79
CA TYR A 840 4.57 5.26 -5.01
C TYR A 840 5.29 5.41 -6.36
N PHE A 841 4.56 5.70 -7.44
CA PHE A 841 5.15 5.99 -8.74
C PHE A 841 5.99 7.27 -8.72
N THR A 842 5.57 8.30 -7.98
CA THR A 842 6.35 9.54 -7.80
C THR A 842 7.63 9.25 -7.03
N ALA A 843 7.56 8.57 -5.88
CA ALA A 843 8.74 8.18 -5.10
C ALA A 843 9.70 7.28 -5.90
N SER A 844 9.18 6.33 -6.67
CA SER A 844 9.97 5.47 -7.57
C SER A 844 10.65 6.28 -8.69
N ARG A 845 9.93 7.24 -9.29
CA ARG A 845 10.45 8.11 -10.35
C ARG A 845 11.47 9.11 -9.82
N ASP A 846 11.27 9.64 -8.62
CA ASP A 846 12.19 10.57 -7.96
C ASP A 846 13.47 9.86 -7.49
N GLU A 847 13.35 8.61 -7.02
CA GLU A 847 14.52 7.78 -6.70
C GLU A 847 15.26 7.33 -7.96
N THR A 848 14.54 7.00 -9.03
CA THR A 848 15.14 6.78 -10.37
C THR A 848 15.87 8.04 -10.85
N ALA A 849 15.27 9.23 -10.68
CA ALA A 849 15.90 10.50 -11.03
C ALA A 849 17.14 10.80 -10.16
N ARG A 850 17.14 10.44 -8.86
CA ARG A 850 18.35 10.48 -8.01
C ARG A 850 19.44 9.57 -8.55
N GLN A 851 19.14 8.30 -8.85
CA GLN A 851 20.14 7.35 -9.31
C GLN A 851 20.70 7.74 -10.69
N VAL A 852 19.86 8.22 -11.60
CA VAL A 852 20.30 8.80 -12.89
C VAL A 852 21.16 10.05 -12.68
N THR A 853 20.84 10.89 -11.69
CA THR A 853 21.66 12.07 -11.35
C THR A 853 23.01 11.66 -10.77
N ALA A 854 23.04 10.71 -9.84
CA ALA A 854 24.28 10.18 -9.25
C ALA A 854 25.17 9.53 -10.32
N LEU A 855 24.59 8.74 -11.22
CA LEU A 855 25.29 8.15 -12.36
C LEU A 855 25.84 9.23 -13.31
N ARG A 856 25.04 10.25 -13.63
CA ARG A 856 25.47 11.38 -14.46
C ARG A 856 26.61 12.18 -13.79
N THR A 857 26.57 12.38 -12.48
CA THR A 857 27.66 13.00 -11.71
C THR A 857 28.92 12.15 -11.78
N ALA A 858 28.86 10.86 -11.46
CA ALA A 858 30.01 9.95 -11.52
C ALA A 858 30.64 9.85 -12.92
N VAL A 859 29.82 9.83 -13.98
CA VAL A 859 30.29 9.89 -15.37
C VAL A 859 30.97 11.24 -15.67
N THR A 860 30.39 12.35 -15.22
CA THR A 860 30.96 13.70 -15.41
C THR A 860 32.31 13.84 -14.70
N ASP A 861 32.40 13.39 -13.45
CA ASP A 861 33.64 13.39 -12.67
C ASP A 861 34.71 12.50 -13.32
N GLY A 862 34.31 11.35 -13.88
CA GLY A 862 35.18 10.49 -14.68
C GLY A 862 35.71 11.16 -15.95
N TYR A 863 34.86 11.89 -16.69
CA TYR A 863 35.29 12.69 -17.86
C TYR A 863 36.24 13.82 -17.47
N VAL A 864 36.00 14.52 -16.36
CA VAL A 864 36.88 15.58 -15.85
C VAL A 864 38.23 15.01 -15.40
N ALA A 865 38.25 13.87 -14.70
CA ALA A 865 39.47 13.18 -14.32
C ALA A 865 40.27 12.71 -15.54
N LYS A 866 39.59 12.18 -16.57
CA LYS A 866 40.23 11.78 -17.84
C LYS A 866 40.82 12.98 -18.59
N ALA A 867 40.09 14.08 -18.73
CA ALA A 867 40.57 15.28 -19.40
C ALA A 867 41.81 15.85 -18.72
N LYS A 868 41.84 15.84 -17.38
CA LYS A 868 43.00 16.26 -16.59
C LYS A 868 44.21 15.34 -16.78
N TYR A 869 43.99 14.03 -16.86
CA TYR A 869 45.06 13.07 -17.17
C TYR A 869 45.61 13.25 -18.60
N GLU A 870 44.75 13.48 -19.59
CA GLU A 870 45.18 13.78 -20.98
C GLU A 870 45.97 15.11 -21.08
N GLU A 871 45.63 16.10 -20.26
CA GLU A 871 46.38 17.37 -20.12
C GLU A 871 47.75 17.14 -19.47
N ASP A 872 47.81 16.41 -18.34
CA ASP A 872 49.07 16.08 -17.65
C ASP A 872 50.00 15.24 -18.55
N VAL A 873 49.47 14.26 -19.30
CA VAL A 873 50.23 13.46 -20.27
C VAL A 873 50.76 14.34 -21.41
N ARG A 874 49.95 15.25 -21.97
CA ARG A 874 50.43 16.22 -22.98
C ARG A 874 51.57 17.10 -22.44
N GLY A 875 51.46 17.56 -21.19
CA GLY A 875 52.51 18.33 -20.52
C GLY A 875 53.80 17.55 -20.27
N VAL A 876 53.71 16.23 -20.08
CA VAL A 876 54.89 15.33 -20.01
C VAL A 876 55.49 15.10 -21.39
N THR A 877 54.68 14.86 -22.42
CA THR A 877 55.14 14.67 -23.81
C THR A 877 55.88 15.90 -24.32
N GLN A 878 55.33 17.11 -24.13
CA GLN A 878 56.01 18.36 -24.51
C GLN A 878 57.39 18.50 -23.82
N LYS A 879 57.48 18.22 -22.52
CA LYS A 879 58.77 18.22 -21.80
C LYS A 879 59.76 17.19 -22.35
N PHE A 880 59.28 16.05 -22.84
CA PHE A 880 60.13 15.02 -23.43
C PHE A 880 60.61 15.40 -24.84
N GLU A 881 59.75 16.03 -25.65
CA GLU A 881 60.11 16.60 -26.96
C GLU A 881 61.13 17.75 -26.81
N GLU A 882 60.94 18.65 -25.84
CA GLU A 882 61.91 19.69 -25.47
C GLU A 882 63.27 19.08 -25.08
N LEU A 883 63.26 18.00 -24.28
CA LEU A 883 64.49 17.31 -23.86
C LEU A 883 65.20 16.61 -25.03
N SER A 884 64.44 16.00 -25.95
CA SER A 884 64.98 15.37 -27.16
C SER A 884 65.63 16.41 -28.08
N SER A 885 64.92 17.50 -28.38
CA SER A 885 65.42 18.57 -29.25
C SER A 885 66.67 19.25 -28.68
N ALA A 886 66.71 19.46 -27.35
CA ALA A 886 67.92 19.96 -26.66
C ALA A 886 69.10 18.97 -26.71
N THR A 887 68.82 17.66 -26.77
CA THR A 887 69.85 16.61 -26.86
C THR A 887 70.39 16.48 -28.29
N ASP A 888 69.53 16.48 -29.31
CA ASP A 888 69.92 16.45 -30.72
C ASP A 888 70.76 17.69 -31.09
N THR A 889 70.39 18.86 -30.57
CA THR A 889 71.17 20.10 -30.74
C THR A 889 72.60 19.95 -30.20
N LYS A 890 72.76 19.40 -28.98
CA LYS A 890 74.09 19.15 -28.38
C LYS A 890 74.89 18.08 -29.14
N ILE A 891 74.23 17.05 -29.66
CA ILE A 891 74.88 16.02 -30.48
C ILE A 891 75.37 16.63 -31.81
N ALA A 892 74.58 17.52 -32.43
CA ALA A 892 75.00 18.25 -33.63
C ALA A 892 76.17 19.20 -33.36
N GLU A 893 76.19 19.93 -32.25
CA GLU A 893 77.33 20.76 -31.83
C GLU A 893 78.59 19.93 -31.58
N HIS A 894 78.47 18.78 -30.92
CA HIS A 894 79.60 17.86 -30.72
C HIS A 894 80.09 17.27 -32.05
N LYS A 895 79.20 16.86 -32.95
CA LYS A 895 79.55 16.37 -34.29
C LYS A 895 80.30 17.44 -35.08
N ASN A 896 79.80 18.67 -35.14
CA ASN A 896 80.48 19.78 -35.82
C ASN A 896 81.86 20.10 -35.19
N THR A 897 81.98 19.98 -33.87
CA THR A 897 83.27 20.14 -33.15
C THR A 897 84.27 19.02 -33.49
N VAL A 898 83.80 17.78 -33.60
CA VAL A 898 84.62 16.61 -33.96
C VAL A 898 85.01 16.69 -35.44
N ASP A 899 84.08 16.99 -36.34
CA ASP A 899 84.34 17.15 -37.78
C ASP A 899 85.35 18.29 -38.04
N GLY A 900 85.23 19.42 -37.32
CA GLY A 900 86.21 20.52 -37.38
C GLY A 900 87.62 20.12 -36.88
N ARG A 901 87.70 19.29 -35.83
CA ARG A 901 88.98 18.72 -35.37
C ARG A 901 89.57 17.73 -36.38
N PHE A 902 88.74 16.89 -37.00
CA PHE A 902 89.19 15.98 -38.07
C PHE A 902 89.69 16.74 -39.30
N ALA A 903 88.99 17.78 -39.75
CA ALA A 903 89.45 18.64 -40.86
C ALA A 903 90.81 19.30 -40.55
N THR A 904 91.03 19.71 -39.29
CA THR A 904 92.31 20.29 -38.83
C THR A 904 93.44 19.25 -38.83
N ILE A 905 93.15 18.01 -38.44
CA ILE A 905 94.12 16.89 -38.48
C ILE A 905 94.44 16.51 -39.93
N GLN A 906 93.43 16.41 -40.80
CA GLN A 906 93.57 16.10 -42.22
C GLN A 906 94.48 17.13 -42.92
N ALA A 907 94.23 18.43 -42.73
CA ALA A 907 95.10 19.49 -43.27
C ALA A 907 96.55 19.44 -42.73
N SER A 908 96.75 18.93 -41.51
CA SER A 908 98.07 18.73 -40.90
C SER A 908 98.80 17.46 -41.36
N VAL A 909 98.10 16.55 -42.06
CA VAL A 909 98.67 15.35 -42.71
C VAL A 909 98.93 15.62 -44.19
N ASP A 910 98.00 16.28 -44.88
CA ASP A 910 98.13 16.62 -46.31
C ASP A 910 99.29 17.61 -46.59
N SER A 911 99.67 18.41 -45.59
CA SER A 911 100.85 19.29 -45.64
C SER A 911 102.20 18.58 -45.38
N LYS A 912 102.22 17.26 -45.18
CA LYS A 912 103.45 16.46 -44.94
C LYS A 912 103.77 15.42 -46.02
N ALA A 913 102.96 15.31 -47.08
CA ALA A 913 103.22 14.44 -48.23
C ALA A 913 103.55 15.28 -49.47
N ASN A 914 104.83 15.61 -49.67
CA ASN A 914 105.26 16.49 -50.76
C ASN A 914 105.06 15.85 -52.15
N GLN A 915 104.40 16.60 -53.03
CA GLN A 915 103.96 16.17 -54.37
C GLN A 915 105.10 16.02 -55.41
N VAL A 916 106.36 16.19 -54.99
CA VAL A 916 107.55 16.24 -55.86
C VAL A 916 108.14 14.84 -56.13
N ASP A 917 108.16 13.96 -55.12
CA ASP A 917 108.78 12.62 -55.26
C ASP A 917 107.94 11.64 -56.09
N PHE A 918 106.61 11.84 -56.15
CA PHE A 918 105.70 10.93 -56.87
C PHE A 918 105.70 11.15 -58.40
N GLN A 919 106.07 12.33 -58.89
CA GLN A 919 106.08 12.61 -60.34
C GLN A 919 107.25 11.91 -61.07
N ALA A 920 108.41 11.76 -60.41
CA ALA A 920 109.57 11.08 -60.99
C ALA A 920 109.32 9.58 -61.31
N VAL A 921 108.48 8.92 -60.51
CA VAL A 921 108.09 7.52 -60.72
C VAL A 921 107.07 7.38 -61.86
N LYS A 922 106.16 8.35 -61.99
CA LYS A 922 105.06 8.33 -62.97
C LYS A 922 105.55 8.38 -64.42
N GLU A 923 106.52 9.24 -64.72
CA GLU A 923 107.06 9.39 -66.08
C GLU A 923 107.89 8.17 -66.52
N THR A 924 108.54 7.47 -65.57
CA THR A 924 109.34 6.28 -65.86
C THR A 924 108.48 5.05 -66.23
N ALA A 925 107.29 4.93 -65.64
CA ALA A 925 106.38 3.81 -65.91
C ALA A 925 105.67 3.92 -67.29
N GLN A 926 105.31 5.13 -67.71
CA GLN A 926 104.53 5.38 -68.93
C GLN A 926 105.27 5.05 -70.24
N LEU A 927 106.59 4.86 -70.20
CA LEU A 927 107.40 4.57 -71.38
C LEU A 927 107.37 3.08 -71.78
N TYR A 928 107.17 2.17 -70.82
CA TYR A 928 107.11 0.72 -71.06
C TYR A 928 105.74 0.23 -71.56
N GLU A 929 104.64 0.89 -71.17
CA GLU A 929 103.28 0.53 -71.63
C GLU A 929 103.08 0.70 -73.14
N ARG A 930 103.83 1.62 -73.78
CA ARG A 930 103.67 1.96 -75.19
C ARG A 930 104.25 0.93 -76.18
N ILE A 931 105.21 0.09 -75.78
CA ILE A 931 105.94 -0.79 -76.70
C ILE A 931 105.39 -2.23 -76.71
N ILE A 932 105.12 -2.82 -75.55
CA ILE A 932 104.80 -4.26 -75.43
C ILE A 932 103.29 -4.51 -75.25
N GLY A 933 102.54 -3.50 -74.78
CA GLY A 933 101.12 -3.62 -74.44
C GLY A 933 100.92 -4.22 -73.04
N SER A 934 100.03 -3.60 -72.25
CA SER A 934 99.86 -3.89 -70.82
C SER A 934 98.62 -4.74 -70.48
N THR A 935 97.92 -5.29 -71.47
CA THR A 935 96.77 -6.20 -71.25
C THR A 935 96.72 -7.32 -72.29
N GLU A 936 96.17 -8.48 -71.89
CA GLU A 936 95.92 -9.63 -72.77
C GLU A 936 95.07 -9.26 -73.99
N THR A 937 94.13 -8.31 -73.82
CA THR A 937 93.31 -7.76 -74.90
C THR A 937 94.13 -6.97 -75.92
N GLY A 938 95.14 -6.20 -75.49
CA GLY A 938 96.03 -5.47 -76.41
C GLY A 938 96.96 -6.38 -77.23
N ILE A 939 97.24 -7.58 -76.73
CA ILE A 939 97.93 -8.66 -77.45
C ILE A 939 96.94 -9.36 -78.39
N LYS A 940 95.74 -9.70 -77.92
CA LYS A 940 94.65 -10.28 -78.72
C LYS A 940 94.23 -9.39 -79.89
N ASP A 941 94.16 -8.06 -79.74
CA ASP A 941 93.82 -7.13 -80.83
C ASP A 941 94.90 -7.00 -81.93
N LYS A 942 96.14 -7.40 -81.63
CA LYS A 942 97.24 -7.46 -82.61
C LYS A 942 97.35 -8.84 -83.24
N VAL A 943 96.91 -9.90 -82.56
CA VAL A 943 96.81 -11.28 -83.10
C VAL A 943 95.51 -11.52 -83.87
N ALA A 944 94.37 -10.93 -83.47
CA ALA A 944 93.09 -11.08 -84.14
C ALA A 944 93.09 -10.45 -85.55
N ARG A 945 93.81 -9.34 -85.74
CA ARG A 945 94.10 -8.77 -87.08
C ARG A 945 94.94 -9.69 -87.98
N MET A 946 95.54 -10.74 -87.43
CA MET A 946 96.28 -11.79 -88.16
C MET A 946 95.41 -13.03 -88.42
N VAL A 947 94.20 -13.11 -87.86
CA VAL A 947 93.27 -14.26 -87.93
C VAL A 947 92.00 -13.94 -88.75
N MET A 948 91.72 -12.66 -89.03
CA MET A 948 90.61 -12.22 -89.90
C MET A 948 90.83 -12.45 -91.41
N ALA A 949 91.56 -13.51 -91.80
CA ALA A 949 92.01 -13.77 -93.16
C ALA A 949 91.51 -15.09 -93.78
N ASP A 950 90.63 -15.84 -93.11
CA ASP A 950 90.07 -17.10 -93.62
C ASP A 950 88.54 -17.16 -93.42
N SER A 951 87.83 -17.84 -94.32
CA SER A 951 86.43 -17.56 -94.70
C SER A 951 85.47 -18.74 -94.50
N LEU A 952 85.55 -19.45 -93.37
CA LEU A 952 84.88 -20.76 -93.22
C LEU A 952 84.22 -21.08 -91.86
N PHE A 953 83.58 -20.11 -91.18
CA PHE A 953 82.90 -20.39 -89.89
C PHE A 953 81.52 -19.71 -89.72
N LEU A 954 80.61 -19.95 -90.67
CA LEU A 954 79.19 -19.52 -90.65
C LEU A 954 78.25 -20.73 -90.54
N THR A 955 78.36 -21.50 -89.46
CA THR A 955 77.50 -22.66 -89.18
C THR A 955 77.18 -22.75 -87.69
N GLU A 956 75.93 -23.09 -87.35
CA GLU A 956 75.33 -23.14 -85.99
C GLU A 956 75.07 -21.74 -85.36
N VAL A 957 73.85 -21.37 -84.92
CA VAL A 957 72.61 -22.12 -84.64
C VAL A 957 71.37 -21.35 -85.18
N LYS A 958 70.38 -22.07 -85.74
CA LYS A 958 69.10 -21.52 -86.23
C LYS A 958 67.97 -22.56 -86.13
N ASP A 959 66.97 -22.34 -85.26
CA ASP A 959 65.63 -22.96 -85.18
C ASP A 959 64.96 -22.53 -83.85
N LYS A 960 63.62 -22.43 -83.63
CA LYS A 960 62.43 -22.42 -84.50
C LYS A 960 61.22 -21.83 -83.72
N ILE A 961 60.15 -21.40 -84.42
CA ILE A 961 58.92 -20.82 -83.82
C ILE A 961 57.69 -21.70 -84.15
N SER A 962 56.83 -21.93 -83.15
CA SER A 962 55.44 -22.46 -83.21
C SER A 962 54.72 -22.16 -81.89
N GLY A 963 53.39 -22.19 -81.74
CA GLY A 963 52.34 -22.39 -82.76
C GLY A 963 51.16 -23.23 -82.23
N THR A 964 50.15 -22.60 -81.60
CA THR A 964 48.92 -23.28 -81.10
C THR A 964 47.69 -22.88 -81.91
N ALA A 965 46.85 -23.85 -82.29
CA ALA A 965 45.65 -23.62 -83.12
C ALA A 965 44.37 -24.22 -82.49
N THR A 966 43.26 -23.48 -82.55
CA THR A 966 41.93 -23.90 -82.05
C THR A 966 41.03 -24.31 -83.22
N GLN A 967 40.37 -25.46 -83.13
CA GLN A 967 39.32 -25.86 -84.08
C GLN A 967 37.92 -25.44 -83.58
N VAL A 968 37.15 -24.80 -84.47
CA VAL A 968 35.74 -24.44 -84.26
C VAL A 968 34.91 -25.04 -85.38
N ASN A 969 33.91 -25.85 -85.03
CA ASN A 969 32.89 -26.31 -85.97
C ASN A 969 31.57 -25.59 -85.68
N GLN A 970 31.02 -24.91 -86.68
CA GLN A 970 29.62 -24.48 -86.69
C GLN A 970 28.80 -25.46 -87.53
N LEU A 971 27.72 -25.96 -86.95
CA LEU A 971 26.62 -26.60 -87.69
C LEU A 971 25.41 -25.68 -87.58
N SER A 972 24.47 -25.78 -88.53
CA SER A 972 23.28 -24.93 -88.51
C SER A 972 22.55 -25.07 -87.17
N ASN A 973 22.50 -23.97 -86.41
CA ASN A 973 21.95 -23.84 -85.06
C ASN A 973 22.66 -24.62 -83.92
N SER A 974 23.97 -24.93 -84.03
CA SER A 974 24.77 -25.38 -82.86
C SER A 974 26.26 -25.02 -82.97
N TRP A 975 26.88 -24.73 -81.82
CA TRP A 975 28.27 -24.30 -81.70
C TRP A 975 29.01 -25.16 -80.65
N ALA A 976 30.18 -25.67 -81.03
CA ALA A 976 31.08 -26.40 -80.13
C ALA A 976 32.55 -26.06 -80.42
N VAL A 977 33.32 -25.81 -79.36
CA VAL A 977 34.78 -25.64 -79.39
C VAL A 977 35.43 -26.89 -78.80
N LYS A 978 36.44 -27.45 -79.47
CA LYS A 978 37.19 -28.62 -78.99
C LYS A 978 38.66 -28.27 -78.85
N ASN A 979 39.21 -28.45 -77.66
CA ASN A 979 40.65 -28.35 -77.43
C ASN A 979 41.23 -29.76 -77.28
N LEU A 980 42.06 -30.16 -78.26
CA LEU A 980 42.67 -31.49 -78.36
C LEU A 980 44.18 -31.37 -78.10
N THR A 981 44.67 -32.01 -77.05
CA THR A 981 46.12 -32.11 -76.77
C THR A 981 46.76 -33.34 -77.41
N SER A 982 45.96 -34.32 -77.81
CA SER A 982 46.37 -35.52 -78.56
C SER A 982 45.16 -36.16 -79.25
N ALA A 983 45.40 -37.09 -80.19
CA ALA A 983 44.32 -37.78 -80.90
C ALA A 983 43.48 -38.64 -79.93
N GLY A 984 42.20 -38.30 -79.80
CA GLY A 984 41.23 -39.03 -78.97
C GLY A 984 41.03 -38.50 -77.54
N THR A 985 41.86 -37.57 -77.05
CA THR A 985 41.72 -37.00 -75.70
C THR A 985 41.06 -35.61 -75.73
N VAL A 986 39.87 -35.48 -75.15
CA VAL A 986 39.13 -34.22 -75.02
C VAL A 986 39.19 -33.76 -73.57
N LEU A 987 39.72 -32.56 -73.32
CA LEU A 987 39.84 -32.00 -71.96
C LEU A 987 38.63 -31.18 -71.51
N ASN A 988 37.87 -30.58 -72.44
CA ASN A 988 36.63 -29.86 -72.15
C ASN A 988 35.71 -29.87 -73.39
N GLN A 989 34.39 -30.04 -73.18
CA GLN A 989 33.36 -29.82 -74.19
C GLN A 989 32.20 -29.05 -73.57
N PHE A 990 31.92 -27.85 -74.09
CA PHE A 990 30.66 -27.15 -73.88
C PHE A 990 29.77 -27.40 -75.10
N ASN A 991 28.56 -27.90 -74.90
CA ASN A 991 27.62 -28.21 -75.98
C ASN A 991 26.37 -27.35 -75.82
N LEU A 992 26.23 -26.32 -76.67
CA LEU A 992 25.10 -25.42 -76.66
C LEU A 992 24.08 -25.85 -77.71
N LEU A 993 22.91 -26.30 -77.24
CA LEU A 993 21.79 -26.72 -78.06
C LEU A 993 20.76 -25.58 -78.19
N ALA A 994 20.30 -25.30 -79.41
CA ALA A 994 19.31 -24.24 -79.67
C ALA A 994 17.92 -24.49 -79.04
N ASN A 995 17.69 -25.64 -78.40
CA ASN A 995 16.48 -25.93 -77.61
C ASN A 995 16.64 -25.62 -76.10
N GLY A 996 17.76 -25.03 -75.68
CA GLY A 996 18.02 -24.64 -74.29
C GLY A 996 18.40 -25.78 -73.33
N THR A 997 18.44 -27.04 -73.78
CA THR A 997 18.70 -28.20 -72.90
C THR A 997 20.18 -28.58 -72.85
N ASN A 998 21.02 -27.68 -72.35
CA ASN A 998 22.47 -27.88 -72.28
C ASN A 998 22.85 -28.90 -71.18
N ARG A 999 23.75 -29.85 -71.49
CA ARG A 999 24.25 -30.86 -70.53
C ARG A 999 25.76 -30.71 -70.32
N ILE A 1000 26.18 -30.77 -69.06
CA ILE A 1000 27.59 -30.62 -68.61
C ILE A 1000 27.93 -31.84 -67.72
N ASP A 1001 29.11 -32.46 -67.90
CA ASP A 1001 29.60 -33.52 -66.97
C ASP A 1001 30.14 -32.88 -65.69
N GLY A 1002 29.45 -33.11 -64.57
CA GLY A 1002 29.78 -32.54 -63.27
C GLY A 1002 31.12 -33.00 -62.68
N ARG A 1003 31.71 -34.09 -63.16
CA ARG A 1003 33.01 -34.58 -62.63
C ARG A 1003 34.22 -33.76 -63.10
N LEU A 1004 34.06 -33.01 -64.20
CA LEU A 1004 35.12 -32.19 -64.82
C LEU A 1004 34.85 -30.68 -64.68
N THR A 1005 33.79 -30.30 -63.97
CA THR A 1005 33.33 -28.91 -63.85
C THR A 1005 33.39 -28.44 -62.39
N HIS A 1006 34.30 -27.53 -62.08
CA HIS A 1006 34.38 -26.90 -60.76
C HIS A 1006 33.56 -25.62 -60.73
N ILE A 1007 32.39 -25.66 -60.07
CA ILE A 1007 31.53 -24.49 -59.85
C ILE A 1007 32.11 -23.70 -58.67
N THR A 1008 32.63 -22.49 -58.92
CA THR A 1008 33.13 -21.59 -57.86
C THR A 1008 31.98 -20.73 -57.30
N GLY A 1009 32.20 -20.13 -56.13
CA GLY A 1009 31.22 -19.27 -55.43
C GLY A 1009 30.80 -17.98 -56.17
N GLN A 1010 31.37 -17.70 -57.34
CA GLN A 1010 30.98 -16.59 -58.23
C GLN A 1010 29.89 -16.99 -59.25
N THR A 1011 29.42 -18.24 -59.23
CA THR A 1011 28.48 -18.75 -60.23
C THR A 1011 27.03 -18.43 -59.82
N LEU A 1012 26.36 -17.58 -60.60
CA LEU A 1012 24.93 -17.29 -60.45
C LEU A 1012 24.11 -18.41 -61.12
N ILE A 1013 23.18 -19.02 -60.39
CA ILE A 1013 22.22 -20.00 -60.92
C ILE A 1013 20.81 -19.45 -60.69
N ASP A 1014 20.12 -19.12 -61.77
CA ASP A 1014 18.76 -18.59 -61.72
C ASP A 1014 17.73 -19.71 -61.94
N ASN A 1015 16.73 -19.82 -61.06
CA ASN A 1015 15.65 -20.83 -61.07
C ASN A 1015 16.08 -22.32 -61.16
N GLY A 1016 17.21 -22.70 -60.55
CA GLY A 1016 17.70 -24.09 -60.55
C GLY A 1016 16.98 -25.03 -59.57
N VAL A 1017 16.51 -26.19 -60.05
CA VAL A 1017 15.94 -27.27 -59.21
C VAL A 1017 17.02 -28.27 -58.81
N ILE A 1018 17.28 -28.42 -57.51
CA ILE A 1018 18.29 -29.33 -56.96
C ILE A 1018 17.60 -30.45 -56.17
N ASN A 1019 17.59 -31.67 -56.71
CA ASN A 1019 16.90 -32.80 -56.09
C ASN A 1019 17.66 -33.43 -54.90
N ASN A 1020 18.99 -33.32 -54.86
CA ASN A 1020 19.82 -33.77 -53.73
C ASN A 1020 21.22 -33.13 -53.80
N ALA A 1021 21.76 -32.63 -52.69
CA ALA A 1021 23.10 -32.05 -52.62
C ALA A 1021 23.72 -32.17 -51.21
N MET A 1022 25.05 -32.27 -51.13
CA MET A 1022 25.80 -32.10 -49.89
C MET A 1022 26.36 -30.67 -49.86
N ILE A 1023 25.80 -29.82 -48.99
CA ILE A 1023 26.21 -28.42 -48.83
C ILE A 1023 27.03 -28.33 -47.54
N GLY A 1024 28.30 -27.91 -47.64
CA GLY A 1024 29.24 -27.92 -46.51
C GLY A 1024 28.85 -26.97 -45.37
N ASN A 1025 28.47 -25.74 -45.71
CA ASN A 1025 27.84 -24.77 -44.82
C ASN A 1025 26.68 -24.09 -45.59
N LEU A 1026 25.53 -23.92 -44.94
CA LEU A 1026 24.34 -23.28 -45.51
C LEU A 1026 23.88 -22.17 -44.57
N ASP A 1027 23.72 -20.95 -45.09
CA ASP A 1027 23.10 -19.84 -44.34
C ASP A 1027 21.57 -20.01 -44.37
N ALA A 1028 20.99 -20.22 -43.19
CA ALA A 1028 19.55 -20.45 -43.03
C ALA A 1028 18.71 -19.19 -43.32
N GLY A 1029 19.28 -17.99 -43.25
CA GLY A 1029 18.55 -16.71 -43.39
C GLY A 1029 17.93 -16.47 -44.77
N LYS A 1030 18.27 -17.29 -45.79
CA LYS A 1030 17.75 -17.16 -47.16
C LYS A 1030 16.81 -18.29 -47.60
N ILE A 1031 16.37 -19.15 -46.68
CA ILE A 1031 15.45 -20.25 -46.99
C ILE A 1031 14.00 -19.78 -46.81
N THR A 1032 13.23 -19.73 -47.91
CA THR A 1032 11.77 -19.59 -47.87
C THR A 1032 11.14 -20.93 -48.24
N THR A 1033 10.63 -21.69 -47.26
CA THR A 1033 10.01 -23.02 -47.47
C THR A 1033 8.66 -23.13 -46.78
N GLY A 1034 7.71 -23.85 -47.38
CA GLY A 1034 6.36 -24.02 -46.84
C GLY A 1034 6.27 -24.98 -45.65
N THR A 1035 7.16 -25.98 -45.59
CA THR A 1035 7.21 -26.96 -44.49
C THR A 1035 8.65 -27.40 -44.25
N LEU A 1036 9.06 -27.50 -42.98
CA LEU A 1036 10.34 -28.07 -42.56
C LEU A 1036 10.08 -29.20 -41.56
N ASP A 1037 10.58 -30.40 -41.85
CA ASP A 1037 10.38 -31.58 -41.00
C ASP A 1037 11.29 -31.53 -39.77
N ALA A 1038 10.68 -31.34 -38.59
CA ALA A 1038 11.36 -31.29 -37.30
C ALA A 1038 12.18 -32.55 -36.98
N ALA A 1039 11.82 -33.72 -37.54
CA ALA A 1039 12.59 -34.96 -37.32
C ALA A 1039 14.00 -34.92 -37.95
N ARG A 1040 14.27 -33.96 -38.85
CA ARG A 1040 15.59 -33.78 -39.49
C ARG A 1040 16.43 -32.66 -38.88
N ILE A 1041 15.92 -31.93 -37.90
CA ILE A 1041 16.67 -30.90 -37.17
C ILE A 1041 17.36 -31.56 -35.97
N LYS A 1042 18.68 -31.47 -35.89
CA LYS A 1042 19.44 -32.05 -34.77
C LYS A 1042 19.22 -31.17 -33.53
N ALA A 1043 19.06 -31.78 -32.34
CA ALA A 1043 18.96 -31.01 -31.10
C ALA A 1043 20.16 -30.05 -30.96
N ASN A 1044 19.87 -28.80 -30.56
CA ASN A 1044 20.80 -27.67 -30.46
C ASN A 1044 21.38 -27.13 -31.79
N SER A 1045 20.86 -27.50 -32.97
CA SER A 1045 21.31 -26.88 -34.24
C SER A 1045 20.63 -25.55 -34.59
N ILE A 1046 19.59 -25.16 -33.85
CA ILE A 1046 19.05 -23.79 -33.80
C ILE A 1046 19.07 -23.40 -32.32
N ASP A 1047 19.79 -22.32 -32.00
CA ASP A 1047 19.85 -21.74 -30.65
C ASP A 1047 18.91 -20.53 -30.52
N GLY A 1048 18.68 -20.08 -29.28
CA GLY A 1048 17.75 -18.99 -28.99
C GLY A 1048 18.14 -17.62 -29.55
N SER A 1049 19.38 -17.41 -30.02
CA SER A 1049 19.79 -16.18 -30.71
C SER A 1049 19.34 -16.15 -32.19
N LYS A 1050 18.91 -17.30 -32.73
CA LYS A 1050 18.49 -17.46 -34.14
C LYS A 1050 17.00 -17.76 -34.30
N MET A 1051 16.21 -17.56 -33.23
CA MET A 1051 14.76 -17.66 -33.24
C MET A 1051 14.13 -16.34 -32.82
N VAL A 1052 13.23 -15.80 -33.65
CA VAL A 1052 12.42 -14.64 -33.28
C VAL A 1052 11.25 -15.10 -32.42
N PHE A 1053 11.30 -14.77 -31.13
CA PHE A 1053 10.24 -15.07 -30.17
C PHE A 1053 9.22 -13.93 -30.13
N ASP A 1054 8.18 -14.01 -30.97
CA ASP A 1054 7.09 -13.03 -30.97
C ASP A 1054 5.96 -13.39 -29.98
N GLN A 1055 5.02 -12.46 -29.79
CA GLN A 1055 3.86 -12.67 -28.92
C GLN A 1055 3.00 -13.87 -29.37
N ALA A 1056 2.95 -14.19 -30.67
CA ALA A 1056 2.16 -15.30 -31.18
C ALA A 1056 2.79 -16.66 -30.88
N PHE A 1057 4.12 -16.76 -30.89
CA PHE A 1057 4.90 -17.90 -30.44
C PHE A 1057 4.65 -18.16 -28.94
N VAL A 1058 4.77 -17.11 -28.11
CA VAL A 1058 4.53 -17.19 -26.67
C VAL A 1058 3.09 -17.64 -26.38
N ASN A 1059 2.10 -17.00 -27.00
CA ASN A 1059 0.68 -17.33 -26.80
C ASN A 1059 0.33 -18.78 -27.19
N LYS A 1060 1.00 -19.34 -28.21
CA LYS A 1060 0.84 -20.76 -28.60
C LYS A 1060 1.53 -21.74 -27.66
N MET A 1061 2.63 -21.35 -27.00
CA MET A 1061 3.23 -22.16 -25.92
C MET A 1061 2.39 -22.14 -24.64
N THR A 1062 1.85 -20.98 -24.24
CA THR A 1062 1.09 -20.85 -22.99
C THR A 1062 -0.27 -21.56 -23.00
N ALA A 1063 -0.77 -21.95 -24.18
CA ALA A 1063 -2.03 -22.69 -24.32
C ALA A 1063 -1.97 -24.14 -23.77
N ASN A 1064 -0.81 -24.63 -23.34
CA ASN A 1064 -0.65 -25.99 -22.79
C ASN A 1064 -0.06 -25.95 -21.36
N GLU A 1065 -0.94 -25.63 -20.40
CA GLU A 1065 -0.63 -25.41 -18.98
C GLU A 1065 0.18 -26.54 -18.31
N ALA A 1066 0.01 -27.78 -18.78
CA ALA A 1066 0.72 -28.96 -18.29
C ALA A 1066 2.24 -28.92 -18.58
N LEU A 1067 2.63 -28.41 -19.76
CA LEU A 1067 4.04 -28.32 -20.16
C LEU A 1067 4.77 -27.23 -19.37
N PHE A 1068 4.08 -26.10 -19.12
CA PHE A 1068 4.57 -25.04 -18.24
C PHE A 1068 4.78 -25.55 -16.81
N LYS A 1069 3.84 -26.31 -16.24
CA LYS A 1069 4.00 -26.93 -14.92
C LYS A 1069 5.21 -27.88 -14.83
N GLN A 1070 5.56 -28.57 -15.91
CA GLN A 1070 6.79 -29.40 -15.95
C GLN A 1070 8.07 -28.57 -16.05
N LEU A 1071 8.12 -27.50 -16.85
CA LEU A 1071 9.30 -26.61 -16.89
C LEU A 1071 9.53 -25.91 -15.54
N PHE A 1072 8.48 -25.40 -14.88
CA PHE A 1072 8.61 -24.75 -13.58
C PHE A 1072 8.93 -25.73 -12.42
N ALA A 1073 8.61 -27.03 -12.57
CA ALA A 1073 9.09 -28.06 -11.65
C ALA A 1073 10.62 -28.29 -11.74
N GLN A 1074 11.25 -28.06 -12.90
CA GLN A 1074 12.71 -28.15 -13.04
C GLN A 1074 13.44 -26.96 -12.38
N SER A 1075 12.87 -25.76 -12.38
CA SER A 1075 13.44 -24.64 -11.59
C SER A 1075 13.39 -24.91 -10.09
N ALA A 1076 12.35 -25.60 -9.59
CA ALA A 1076 12.32 -26.06 -8.19
C ALA A 1076 13.40 -27.12 -7.91
N PHE A 1077 13.66 -28.03 -8.85
CA PHE A 1077 14.72 -29.05 -8.75
C PHE A 1077 16.14 -28.46 -8.82
N ILE A 1078 16.40 -27.46 -9.66
CA ILE A 1078 17.70 -26.78 -9.71
C ILE A 1078 17.92 -25.93 -8.45
N THR A 1079 16.86 -25.26 -7.96
CA THR A 1079 16.93 -24.49 -6.70
C THR A 1079 17.27 -25.40 -5.51
N SER A 1080 16.72 -26.62 -5.45
CA SER A 1080 17.06 -27.58 -4.39
C SER A 1080 18.47 -28.19 -4.49
N VAL A 1081 19.14 -28.08 -5.64
CA VAL A 1081 20.52 -28.55 -5.86
C VAL A 1081 21.55 -27.44 -5.65
N GLN A 1082 21.21 -26.17 -5.90
CA GLN A 1082 22.14 -25.03 -5.75
C GLN A 1082 22.04 -24.30 -4.40
N ALA A 1083 20.94 -24.42 -3.66
CA ALA A 1083 20.74 -23.77 -2.35
C ALA A 1083 21.47 -24.49 -1.19
N VAL A 1084 22.81 -24.49 -1.20
CA VAL A 1084 23.62 -24.89 -0.03
C VAL A 1084 23.58 -23.82 1.08
N THR A 1085 22.99 -22.64 0.82
CA THR A 1085 22.75 -21.59 1.83
C THR A 1085 21.31 -21.09 1.75
N MET A 1086 20.59 -21.11 2.87
CA MET A 1086 19.23 -20.56 2.98
C MET A 1086 19.28 -19.21 3.71
N SER A 1087 19.01 -18.13 2.99
CA SER A 1087 18.92 -16.77 3.56
C SER A 1087 17.46 -16.33 3.58
N ALA A 1088 16.87 -16.22 4.77
CA ALA A 1088 15.47 -15.83 4.98
C ALA A 1088 15.36 -14.88 6.16
N GLY A 1089 14.70 -13.73 5.98
CA GLY A 1089 14.53 -12.72 7.04
C GLY A 1089 13.57 -13.14 8.16
N GLN A 1090 12.60 -14.01 7.85
CA GLN A 1090 11.69 -14.62 8.82
C GLN A 1090 11.20 -15.96 8.27
N ILE A 1091 11.12 -16.98 9.13
CA ILE A 1091 10.48 -18.27 8.84
C ILE A 1091 9.34 -18.44 9.84
N VAL A 1092 8.11 -18.59 9.35
CA VAL A 1092 6.90 -18.70 10.18
C VAL A 1092 6.25 -20.06 9.96
N GLY A 1093 6.45 -20.97 10.91
CA GLY A 1093 5.96 -22.35 10.85
C GLY A 1093 6.83 -23.30 10.04
N GLY A 1094 6.51 -24.59 10.13
CA GLY A 1094 7.23 -25.68 9.44
C GLY A 1094 8.33 -26.34 10.27
N VAL A 1095 9.09 -27.23 9.62
CA VAL A 1095 10.13 -28.06 10.24
C VAL A 1095 11.45 -27.94 9.47
N LEU A 1096 12.49 -27.44 10.14
CA LEU A 1096 13.86 -27.45 9.62
C LEU A 1096 14.54 -28.75 10.04
N LYS A 1097 14.81 -29.64 9.08
CA LYS A 1097 15.35 -30.98 9.35
C LYS A 1097 16.65 -31.21 8.59
N ALA A 1098 17.68 -31.70 9.29
CA ALA A 1098 18.91 -32.13 8.65
C ALA A 1098 18.62 -33.30 7.69
N THR A 1099 19.24 -33.31 6.51
CA THR A 1099 18.99 -34.32 5.47
C THR A 1099 19.35 -35.75 5.89
N ASN A 1100 20.30 -35.89 6.82
CA ASN A 1100 20.66 -37.15 7.47
C ASN A 1100 19.80 -37.49 8.71
N GLY A 1101 18.80 -36.66 9.03
CA GLY A 1101 17.92 -36.81 10.19
C GLY A 1101 18.54 -36.44 11.54
N ALA A 1102 19.80 -35.99 11.61
CA ALA A 1102 20.53 -35.80 12.86
C ALA A 1102 19.99 -34.66 13.76
N ALA A 1103 19.29 -33.67 13.18
CA ALA A 1103 18.68 -32.56 13.92
C ALA A 1103 17.34 -32.15 13.29
N GLU A 1104 16.44 -31.63 14.12
CA GLU A 1104 15.08 -31.21 13.75
C GLU A 1104 14.66 -30.02 14.61
N PHE A 1105 14.29 -28.89 13.98
CA PHE A 1105 13.65 -27.75 14.64
C PHE A 1105 12.24 -27.58 14.06
N ASP A 1106 11.24 -27.98 14.86
CA ASP A 1106 9.83 -27.89 14.55
C ASP A 1106 9.24 -26.64 15.19
N LEU A 1107 8.93 -25.65 14.34
CA LEU A 1107 8.38 -24.35 14.74
C LEU A 1107 6.90 -24.41 15.11
N ASN A 1108 6.19 -25.45 14.68
CA ASN A 1108 4.76 -25.63 14.96
C ASN A 1108 4.54 -26.20 16.37
N ASN A 1109 5.41 -27.12 16.79
CA ASN A 1109 5.35 -27.79 18.10
C ASN A 1109 6.35 -27.24 19.13
N ALA A 1110 7.04 -26.14 18.83
CA ALA A 1110 8.08 -25.52 19.66
C ALA A 1110 9.17 -26.51 20.14
N LYS A 1111 9.59 -27.41 19.25
CA LYS A 1111 10.47 -28.55 19.54
C LYS A 1111 11.80 -28.42 18.81
N LEU A 1112 12.90 -28.41 19.56
CA LEU A 1112 14.25 -28.61 19.04
C LEU A 1112 14.76 -29.99 19.48
N ALA A 1113 15.12 -30.85 18.53
CA ALA A 1113 15.58 -32.20 18.78
C ALA A 1113 16.87 -32.53 18.02
N PHE A 1114 17.76 -33.25 18.70
CA PHE A 1114 18.98 -33.80 18.14
C PHE A 1114 18.89 -35.33 18.23
N ASN A 1115 18.89 -36.00 17.08
CA ASN A 1115 18.77 -37.46 16.95
C ASN A 1115 20.14 -38.15 16.83
N SER A 1116 21.22 -37.40 17.03
CA SER A 1116 22.61 -37.83 17.07
C SER A 1116 23.36 -36.93 18.05
N SER A 1117 24.60 -37.29 18.42
CA SER A 1117 25.46 -36.45 19.26
C SER A 1117 25.59 -35.05 18.66
N ALA A 1118 25.20 -34.02 19.42
CA ALA A 1118 25.19 -32.63 18.99
C ALA A 1118 25.89 -31.73 20.01
N THR A 1119 26.54 -30.69 19.51
CA THR A 1119 27.21 -29.65 20.31
C THR A 1119 26.48 -28.33 20.08
N ILE A 1120 26.14 -27.61 21.15
CA ILE A 1120 25.72 -26.22 21.08
C ILE A 1120 26.90 -25.38 21.60
N GLU A 1121 27.58 -24.68 20.71
CA GLU A 1121 28.74 -23.86 21.05
C GLU A 1121 28.35 -22.38 21.20
N PHE A 1122 28.63 -21.82 22.37
CA PHE A 1122 28.31 -20.43 22.70
C PHE A 1122 29.54 -19.53 22.57
N ASN A 1123 29.79 -19.05 21.35
CA ASN A 1123 30.97 -18.22 21.00
C ASN A 1123 30.90 -16.74 21.45
N SER A 1124 30.06 -16.40 22.43
CA SER A 1124 29.93 -15.04 22.97
C SER A 1124 29.52 -15.05 24.44
N SER A 1125 30.12 -14.15 25.22
CA SER A 1125 29.87 -13.91 26.64
C SER A 1125 28.44 -13.46 26.99
N GLY A 1126 27.61 -13.13 25.99
CA GLY A 1126 26.20 -12.80 26.18
C GLY A 1126 25.23 -13.98 26.06
N ASN A 1127 25.72 -15.16 25.65
CA ASN A 1127 24.85 -16.27 25.26
C ASN A 1127 24.30 -17.04 26.47
N ALA A 1128 22.98 -17.16 26.54
CA ALA A 1128 22.29 -17.85 27.64
C ALA A 1128 20.98 -18.50 27.20
N LEU A 1129 20.62 -19.59 27.87
CA LEU A 1129 19.25 -20.13 27.86
C LEU A 1129 18.48 -19.45 28.99
N ILE A 1130 17.36 -18.79 28.68
CA ILE A 1130 16.65 -17.93 29.64
C ILE A 1130 15.16 -18.29 29.79
N ARG A 1131 14.60 -18.05 30.98
CA ARG A 1131 13.17 -18.00 31.27
C ARG A 1131 12.87 -16.77 32.12
N LYS A 1132 12.01 -15.87 31.62
CA LYS A 1132 11.63 -14.64 32.32
C LYS A 1132 10.19 -14.71 32.85
N VAL A 1133 9.98 -14.23 34.07
CA VAL A 1133 8.65 -14.07 34.68
C VAL A 1133 8.65 -12.74 35.44
N GLY A 1134 7.90 -11.75 34.95
CA GLY A 1134 7.97 -10.38 35.50
C GLY A 1134 9.37 -9.77 35.35
N ASP A 1135 9.92 -9.24 36.44
CA ASP A 1135 11.29 -8.71 36.53
C ASP A 1135 12.34 -9.78 36.85
N VAL A 1136 11.92 -11.03 37.10
CA VAL A 1136 12.76 -12.16 37.49
C VAL A 1136 13.22 -12.94 36.24
N THR A 1137 14.53 -13.21 36.15
CA THR A 1137 15.14 -13.95 35.04
C THR A 1137 15.89 -15.16 35.57
N GLY A 1138 15.43 -16.37 35.23
CA GLY A 1138 16.17 -17.62 35.44
C GLY A 1138 16.96 -18.00 34.19
N PHE A 1139 18.18 -18.51 34.34
CA PHE A 1139 19.07 -18.76 33.20
C PHE A 1139 20.15 -19.81 33.44
N LEU A 1140 20.66 -20.36 32.33
CA LEU A 1140 21.99 -20.95 32.20
C LEU A 1140 22.81 -20.03 31.27
N HIS A 1141 23.90 -19.46 31.78
CA HIS A 1141 24.70 -18.44 31.11
C HIS A 1141 26.17 -18.85 31.06
N PHE A 1142 26.80 -18.73 29.88
CA PHE A 1142 28.21 -18.99 29.66
C PHE A 1142 28.94 -17.67 29.43
N ASN A 1143 30.06 -17.46 30.11
CA ASN A 1143 30.81 -16.20 30.07
C ASN A 1143 32.32 -16.45 30.25
N ASN A 1144 33.12 -15.41 30.12
CA ASN A 1144 34.54 -15.41 30.47
C ASN A 1144 34.69 -15.15 31.98
N ALA A 1145 35.60 -15.86 32.64
CA ALA A 1145 35.95 -15.55 34.03
C ALA A 1145 36.87 -14.31 34.08
N THR A 1146 36.77 -13.54 35.17
CA THR A 1146 37.41 -12.21 35.30
C THR A 1146 38.94 -12.23 35.20
N ALA A 1147 39.57 -13.38 35.47
CA ALA A 1147 41.02 -13.58 35.39
C ALA A 1147 41.48 -14.31 34.12
N GLY A 1148 40.61 -14.44 33.10
CA GLY A 1148 40.77 -15.37 31.98
C GLY A 1148 40.05 -16.69 32.23
N GLY A 1149 39.91 -17.54 31.20
CA GLY A 1149 39.22 -18.83 31.30
C GLY A 1149 37.70 -18.75 31.20
N THR A 1150 37.02 -19.89 31.39
CA THR A 1150 35.56 -20.03 31.21
C THR A 1150 34.79 -20.03 32.52
N TYR A 1151 33.55 -19.55 32.42
CA TYR A 1151 32.61 -19.41 33.53
C TYR A 1151 31.22 -19.92 33.12
N VAL A 1152 30.54 -20.60 34.06
CA VAL A 1152 29.14 -21.00 33.93
C VAL A 1152 28.33 -20.50 35.13
N GLY A 1153 27.26 -19.76 34.86
CA GLY A 1153 26.28 -19.33 35.85
C GLY A 1153 24.93 -20.01 35.62
N LEU A 1154 24.47 -20.78 36.60
CA LEU A 1154 23.11 -21.35 36.63
C LEU A 1154 22.36 -20.72 37.80
N GLY A 1155 21.34 -19.90 37.53
CA GLY A 1155 20.64 -19.22 38.61
C GLY A 1155 19.53 -18.30 38.17
N VAL A 1156 19.14 -17.42 39.10
CA VAL A 1156 18.03 -16.49 38.98
C VAL A 1156 18.48 -15.10 39.45
N THR A 1157 18.09 -14.07 38.72
CA THR A 1157 18.17 -12.66 39.14
C THR A 1157 16.78 -12.03 39.24
N SER A 1158 16.67 -10.91 39.96
CA SER A 1158 15.47 -10.07 40.05
C SER A 1158 15.73 -8.65 39.54
N HIS A 1159 14.70 -7.80 39.54
CA HIS A 1159 14.76 -6.37 39.19
C HIS A 1159 15.33 -6.09 37.79
N ASN A 1160 15.07 -6.97 36.82
CA ASN A 1160 15.54 -6.86 35.42
C ASN A 1160 17.07 -6.86 35.22
N GLU A 1161 17.88 -7.40 36.16
CA GLU A 1161 19.33 -7.56 35.96
C GLU A 1161 19.71 -8.55 34.82
N GLY A 1162 18.74 -9.31 34.28
CA GLY A 1162 18.96 -10.25 33.18
C GLY A 1162 19.88 -11.40 33.59
N VAL A 1163 20.81 -11.80 32.73
CA VAL A 1163 21.72 -12.94 32.99
C VAL A 1163 22.96 -12.57 33.81
N LYS A 1164 23.02 -11.34 34.34
CA LYS A 1164 24.17 -10.79 35.07
C LYS A 1164 24.39 -11.54 36.39
N SER A 1165 25.26 -12.53 36.35
CA SER A 1165 25.59 -13.43 37.46
C SER A 1165 26.95 -13.14 38.11
N GLN A 1166 27.79 -12.30 37.49
CA GLN A 1166 29.18 -12.06 37.93
C GLN A 1166 29.31 -11.09 39.11
N ASN A 1167 28.47 -10.06 39.21
CA ASN A 1167 28.67 -8.94 40.15
C ASN A 1167 27.37 -8.24 40.56
N THR A 1168 26.30 -9.00 40.86
CA THR A 1168 25.04 -8.44 41.39
C THR A 1168 24.65 -9.11 42.70
N GLY A 1169 24.23 -8.31 43.69
CA GLY A 1169 23.65 -8.81 44.94
C GLY A 1169 22.23 -9.37 44.80
N ARG A 1170 21.69 -9.39 43.57
CA ARG A 1170 20.35 -9.88 43.22
C ARG A 1170 20.36 -11.30 42.64
N PHE A 1171 21.51 -11.97 42.61
CA PHE A 1171 21.68 -13.32 42.07
C PHE A 1171 21.55 -14.39 43.15
N ALA A 1172 20.77 -15.43 42.86
CA ALA A 1172 20.74 -16.67 43.62
C ALA A 1172 20.95 -17.86 42.65
N GLY A 1173 21.85 -18.77 42.99
CA GLY A 1173 22.25 -19.86 42.09
C GLY A 1173 23.67 -20.34 42.30
N ILE A 1174 24.18 -21.09 41.33
CA ILE A 1174 25.52 -21.70 41.33
C ILE A 1174 26.38 -21.00 40.27
N ARG A 1175 27.64 -20.72 40.63
CA ARG A 1175 28.67 -20.17 39.76
C ARG A 1175 29.85 -21.12 39.73
N ILE A 1176 30.33 -21.49 38.54
CA ILE A 1176 31.49 -22.36 38.36
C ILE A 1176 32.50 -21.63 37.48
N PHE A 1177 33.76 -21.58 37.93
CA PHE A 1177 34.87 -20.91 37.28
C PHE A 1177 35.99 -21.91 37.06
N ARG A 1178 36.58 -21.89 35.87
CA ARG A 1178 37.91 -22.42 35.61
C ARG A 1178 38.74 -21.29 35.01
N SER A 1179 39.41 -20.53 35.88
CA SER A 1179 40.11 -19.31 35.44
C SER A 1179 41.47 -19.62 34.81
N ASN A 1180 42.09 -20.73 35.21
CA ASN A 1180 43.33 -21.30 34.69
C ASN A 1180 43.44 -22.75 35.21
N ASP A 1181 44.48 -23.50 34.81
CA ASP A 1181 44.67 -24.91 35.20
C ASP A 1181 44.92 -25.18 36.70
N THR A 1182 45.08 -24.13 37.51
CA THR A 1182 45.27 -24.23 38.97
C THR A 1182 44.11 -23.64 39.78
N THR A 1183 43.10 -23.05 39.13
CA THR A 1183 42.00 -22.34 39.78
C THR A 1183 40.65 -22.83 39.28
N ASP A 1184 40.18 -23.94 39.88
CA ASP A 1184 38.81 -24.43 39.79
C ASP A 1184 38.02 -23.96 41.01
N GLN A 1185 36.93 -23.21 40.80
CA GLN A 1185 36.12 -22.65 41.89
C GLN A 1185 34.63 -22.92 41.63
N THR A 1186 33.90 -23.32 42.68
CA THR A 1186 32.43 -23.39 42.68
C THR A 1186 31.89 -22.55 43.84
N GLU A 1187 30.91 -21.70 43.57
CA GLU A 1187 30.24 -20.87 44.56
C GLU A 1187 28.73 -21.10 44.50
N ILE A 1188 28.05 -21.07 45.65
CA ILE A 1188 26.59 -21.23 45.74
C ILE A 1188 26.04 -20.02 46.52
N TYR A 1189 25.18 -19.23 45.86
CA TYR A 1189 24.58 -18.02 46.41
C TYR A 1189 23.10 -18.24 46.71
N GLY A 1190 22.70 -17.91 47.94
CA GLY A 1190 21.30 -17.86 48.35
C GLY A 1190 21.15 -17.74 49.87
N ASP A 1191 20.08 -17.08 50.31
CA ASP A 1191 19.81 -16.84 51.74
C ASP A 1191 19.64 -18.13 52.55
N LYS A 1192 19.14 -19.18 51.89
CA LYS A 1192 18.95 -20.54 52.39
C LYS A 1192 19.31 -21.54 51.30
N ILE A 1193 20.23 -22.46 51.61
CA ILE A 1193 20.68 -23.54 50.74
C ILE A 1193 20.31 -24.87 51.43
N TYR A 1194 19.58 -25.73 50.74
CA TYR A 1194 19.13 -27.03 51.23
C TYR A 1194 19.91 -28.15 50.52
N LEU A 1195 20.59 -28.99 51.30
CA LEU A 1195 21.38 -30.13 50.83
C LEU A 1195 20.82 -31.41 51.46
N GLY A 1196 19.83 -32.05 50.82
CA GLY A 1196 19.16 -33.25 51.34
C GLY A 1196 18.98 -34.33 50.29
N HIS A 1197 18.68 -35.56 50.71
CA HIS A 1197 18.54 -36.69 49.77
C HIS A 1197 17.28 -36.62 48.88
N GLY A 1198 16.37 -35.69 49.16
CA GLY A 1198 15.12 -35.45 48.45
C GLY A 1198 14.30 -34.37 49.17
N PHE A 1199 13.25 -33.86 48.53
CA PHE A 1199 12.47 -32.72 49.05
C PHE A 1199 11.85 -32.93 50.45
N ASN A 1200 11.58 -34.18 50.83
CA ASN A 1200 11.03 -34.56 52.14
C ASN A 1200 12.01 -35.43 52.96
N GLY A 1201 13.30 -35.39 52.63
CA GLY A 1201 14.33 -36.26 53.20
C GLY A 1201 15.20 -35.60 54.26
N ASN A 1202 16.03 -36.41 54.93
CA ASN A 1202 17.12 -35.89 55.78
C ASN A 1202 18.10 -35.04 54.94
N GLY A 1203 18.58 -33.95 55.53
CA GLY A 1203 19.50 -33.02 54.88
C GLY A 1203 20.06 -31.93 55.79
N ILE A 1204 21.00 -31.15 55.25
CA ILE A 1204 21.64 -30.00 55.88
C ILE A 1204 21.00 -28.73 55.30
N THR A 1205 20.59 -27.80 56.17
CA THR A 1205 20.12 -26.46 55.75
C THR A 1205 21.15 -25.42 56.16
N ILE A 1206 21.80 -24.78 55.18
CA ILE A 1206 22.69 -23.66 55.39
C ILE A 1206 21.85 -22.39 55.27
N THR A 1207 21.71 -21.61 56.34
CA THR A 1207 21.01 -20.31 56.32
C THR A 1207 22.05 -19.20 56.39
N ALA A 1208 22.56 -18.77 55.24
CA ALA A 1208 23.64 -17.78 55.14
C ALA A 1208 23.28 -16.45 55.85
N THR A 1209 22.00 -16.05 55.77
CA THR A 1209 21.44 -14.85 56.45
C THR A 1209 21.49 -14.87 57.98
N LYS A 1210 21.89 -15.99 58.61
CA LYS A 1210 22.11 -16.09 60.07
C LYS A 1210 23.58 -15.99 60.49
N LEU A 1211 24.51 -15.91 59.54
CA LEU A 1211 25.93 -15.72 59.83
C LEU A 1211 26.25 -14.22 59.95
N SER A 1212 27.09 -13.84 60.91
CA SER A 1212 27.54 -12.46 61.10
C SER A 1212 28.78 -12.08 60.28
N THR A 1213 29.49 -13.09 59.75
CA THR A 1213 30.67 -12.94 58.88
C THR A 1213 30.85 -14.21 58.02
N SER A 1214 31.81 -14.21 57.10
CA SER A 1214 32.22 -15.41 56.35
C SER A 1214 33.01 -16.35 57.26
N TYR A 1215 32.75 -17.65 57.15
CA TYR A 1215 33.48 -18.69 57.88
C TYR A 1215 33.97 -19.76 56.90
N GLU A 1216 35.26 -20.09 56.98
CA GLU A 1216 35.82 -21.24 56.27
C GLU A 1216 35.42 -22.55 56.96
N LEU A 1217 34.99 -23.55 56.19
CA LEU A 1217 34.50 -24.81 56.78
C LEU A 1217 35.62 -25.58 57.47
N VAL A 1218 36.86 -25.48 56.97
CA VAL A 1218 38.04 -26.07 57.61
C VAL A 1218 38.29 -25.47 58.99
N ASP A 1219 38.01 -24.19 59.17
CA ASP A 1219 38.21 -23.48 60.43
C ASP A 1219 37.11 -23.85 61.45
N VAL A 1220 35.86 -24.01 61.01
CA VAL A 1220 34.79 -24.59 61.82
C VAL A 1220 35.15 -26.02 62.28
N ILE A 1221 35.69 -26.85 61.37
CA ILE A 1221 36.17 -28.21 61.70
C ILE A 1221 37.35 -28.16 62.67
N ASN A 1222 38.29 -27.23 62.50
CA ASN A 1222 39.43 -27.05 63.38
C ASN A 1222 39.01 -26.57 64.78
N SER A 1223 38.02 -25.66 64.87
CA SER A 1223 37.41 -25.25 66.14
C SER A 1223 36.70 -26.40 66.84
N ILE A 1224 35.96 -27.24 66.12
CA ILE A 1224 35.34 -28.45 66.67
C ILE A 1224 36.41 -29.44 67.16
N ARG A 1225 37.52 -29.60 66.43
CA ARG A 1225 38.66 -30.43 66.85
C ARG A 1225 39.37 -29.86 68.08
N ALA A 1226 39.56 -28.55 68.16
CA ALA A 1226 40.14 -27.86 69.31
C ALA A 1226 39.23 -28.04 70.54
N LEU A 1227 37.93 -27.82 70.41
CA LEU A 1227 36.93 -28.10 71.45
C LEU A 1227 36.96 -29.57 71.91
N TRP A 1228 37.05 -30.52 70.97
CA TRP A 1228 37.20 -31.94 71.28
C TRP A 1228 38.50 -32.24 72.03
N ARG A 1229 39.63 -31.63 71.66
CA ARG A 1229 40.90 -31.78 72.37
C ARG A 1229 40.87 -31.14 73.75
N CYS A 1230 40.27 -29.96 73.90
CA CYS A 1230 39.99 -29.35 75.20
C CYS A 1230 39.17 -30.29 76.10
N TRP A 1231 38.16 -30.96 75.55
CA TRP A 1231 37.37 -31.98 76.26
C TRP A 1231 38.20 -33.21 76.64
N LEU A 1232 39.09 -33.68 75.78
CA LEU A 1232 40.05 -34.74 76.10
C LEU A 1232 41.06 -34.31 77.19
N HIS A 1233 41.55 -33.08 77.18
CA HIS A 1233 42.42 -32.53 78.23
C HIS A 1233 41.70 -32.43 79.57
N TRP A 1234 40.41 -32.07 79.57
CA TRP A 1234 39.58 -32.01 80.76
C TRP A 1234 39.30 -33.42 81.34
N ASN A 1235 38.96 -34.38 80.47
CA ASN A 1235 38.82 -35.78 80.87
C ASN A 1235 40.14 -36.37 81.41
N GLY A 1236 41.27 -36.07 80.75
CA GLY A 1236 42.61 -36.49 81.15
C GLY A 1236 43.10 -35.91 82.49
N THR A 1237 42.43 -34.87 83.00
CA THR A 1237 42.67 -34.26 84.32
C THR A 1237 41.56 -34.60 85.33
N GLY A 1238 40.78 -35.66 85.06
CA GLY A 1238 39.75 -36.14 85.99
C GLY A 1238 38.59 -35.17 86.17
N TRP A 1239 38.29 -34.36 85.14
CA TRP A 1239 37.26 -33.31 85.15
C TRP A 1239 37.54 -32.13 86.08
N ASN A 1240 38.76 -31.95 86.58
CA ASN A 1240 39.12 -30.82 87.44
C ASN A 1240 39.30 -29.50 86.67
N PRO A 1241 38.43 -28.48 86.85
CA PRO A 1241 38.53 -27.19 86.16
C PRO A 1241 39.63 -26.27 86.73
N ASP A 1242 40.21 -26.60 87.88
CA ASP A 1242 41.30 -25.85 88.52
C ASP A 1242 42.70 -26.39 88.19
N ASP A 1243 42.80 -27.48 87.40
CA ASP A 1243 44.09 -28.01 86.98
C ASP A 1243 44.84 -27.03 86.06
N MET A 1244 46.08 -26.70 86.44
CA MET A 1244 46.87 -25.68 85.75
C MET A 1244 47.46 -26.17 84.40
N ALA A 1245 47.62 -27.49 84.22
CA ALA A 1245 48.01 -28.07 82.94
C ALA A 1245 46.81 -28.11 81.98
N MET A 1246 45.62 -28.47 82.46
CA MET A 1246 44.35 -28.36 81.71
C MET A 1246 44.16 -26.95 81.17
N ARG A 1247 44.24 -25.93 82.03
CA ARG A 1247 44.09 -24.52 81.63
C ARG A 1247 45.11 -24.09 80.57
N ARG A 1248 46.39 -24.51 80.71
CA ARG A 1248 47.42 -24.23 79.69
C ARG A 1248 47.14 -24.93 78.37
N SER A 1249 46.72 -26.19 78.38
CA SER A 1249 46.37 -26.94 77.17
C SER A 1249 45.16 -26.33 76.45
N VAL A 1250 44.12 -25.93 77.18
CA VAL A 1250 42.94 -25.24 76.62
C VAL A 1250 43.34 -23.87 76.02
N ILE A 1251 44.19 -23.10 76.70
CA ILE A 1251 44.71 -21.83 76.16
C ILE A 1251 45.59 -22.05 74.92
N ASN A 1252 46.37 -23.13 74.86
CA ASN A 1252 47.18 -23.45 73.69
C ASN A 1252 46.32 -23.91 72.50
N GLU A 1253 45.33 -24.77 72.72
CA GLU A 1253 44.36 -25.16 71.67
C GLU A 1253 43.56 -23.93 71.18
N TYR A 1254 43.14 -23.04 72.09
CA TYR A 1254 42.58 -21.73 71.73
C TYR A 1254 43.56 -20.94 70.86
N ASN A 1255 44.77 -20.60 71.34
CA ASN A 1255 45.74 -19.79 70.60
C ASN A 1255 46.18 -20.42 69.25
N THR A 1256 46.10 -21.74 69.11
CA THR A 1256 46.48 -22.46 67.87
C THR A 1256 45.34 -22.48 66.83
N TYR A 1257 44.09 -22.47 67.28
CA TYR A 1257 42.90 -22.62 66.43
C TYR A 1257 41.90 -21.47 66.55
N ASN A 1258 42.29 -20.34 67.18
CA ASN A 1258 41.45 -19.16 67.29
C ASN A 1258 41.32 -18.48 65.93
N ILE A 1259 40.13 -18.61 65.36
CA ILE A 1259 39.66 -17.83 64.21
C ILE A 1259 39.10 -16.53 64.79
N GLY A 1260 39.69 -15.39 64.41
CA GLY A 1260 39.28 -14.06 64.90
C GLY A 1260 37.93 -13.61 64.35
#